data_AF-D9S8F7-F1
#
_entry.id   AF-D9S8F7-F1
#
_cell.length_a   1.000
_cell.length_b   1.000
_cell.length_c   1.000
_cell.angle_alpha   90.00
_cell.angle_beta   90.00
_cell.angle_gamma   90.00
#
_symmetry.space_group_name_H-M   'P 1'
#
loop_
_entity.id
_entity.type
_entity.pdbx_description
1 polymer ?
#
loop_
_entity_poly.entity_id
_entity_poly.type
_entity_poly.pdbx_seq_one_letter_code
_entity_poly.pdbx_strand_id
1 'polypeptide(L)'
;MKYFLACLVLGLASVLSFANESRMSYYTISPEKVEAYAEQDLLKDSTKVFKIIEEQKAFKYESRSQMNEKFKELFKEYPQHQKIVNKFIQTSWTVREDTATDAMGMLNTPTYLDDYAIDSLKWYIIDDAKQQMVFSQQAYDFVKQMQKTAFLDSVQLHLYAKNLLASSFKLCSGKVNNQDMYIDAALESFFTKKRKNLVDSIRNVCSEICKNRELKKREKYGVCMERECNMRQIYSDVGKILISDIHREKRFIDRYSGRICSDDLWKKTFDRLDSIYSLYFKKVVDSSLVKVNSNEEASLILNSKSSGTSRKEELNGEIVGFYPYWYAGDTTKWVDFEGVTRLAYYGLKADNNGSLVTPSGKSALTHFDEKENYEFVNETHRHNVKLDWVVVKNDWKNVGLDSFFAKLTGEIDELLNKKVNSSFQRIVNTITFNTDELEYRGDGVTLFFKNFPKDSNSTVTFNKFFGELKNKLAKKNESVHVNLMMEQSDLAIDKHLLFADTVKQESYSGIYSYSNFLGLLQSEKNETKNYLYVVLDEPASRNKMILLNDLNLQIDSLDRRNMLHSLVPVVWFDNMEWGQFSKDALYYNDTYYNFGVGPYATDVSAKDSCVVGGNLGACMLQYFENENGDGSRQGAIASFFCLHRWGVRFVCFAAFVLLVASVAVVVVLVRKKKM
;
A
#
# COMPACT_ATOMS: atom_id res chain seq x y z
N MET A 1 -25.53 42.56 0.49
CA MET A 1 -25.72 41.35 -0.36
C MET A 1 -24.40 40.75 -0.85
N LYS A 2 -23.49 41.49 -1.51
CA LYS A 2 -22.18 40.95 -1.99
C LYS A 2 -21.29 40.35 -0.89
N TYR A 3 -21.19 40.99 0.28
CA TYR A 3 -20.42 40.47 1.41
C TYR A 3 -21.04 39.21 2.05
N PHE A 4 -22.38 39.12 2.08
CA PHE A 4 -23.08 37.94 2.58
C PHE A 4 -22.86 36.75 1.64
N LEU A 5 -22.91 36.97 0.33
CA LEU A 5 -22.63 35.94 -0.68
C LEU A 5 -21.17 35.47 -0.62
N ALA A 6 -20.21 36.39 -0.44
CA ALA A 6 -18.80 36.05 -0.27
C ALA A 6 -18.54 35.23 1.01
N CYS A 7 -19.13 35.62 2.14
CA CYS A 7 -19.05 34.84 3.38
C CYS A 7 -19.74 33.48 3.27
N LEU A 8 -20.86 33.37 2.54
CA LEU A 8 -21.56 32.11 2.32
C LEU A 8 -20.78 31.18 1.38
N VAL A 9 -20.14 31.72 0.34
CA VAL A 9 -19.27 30.96 -0.56
C VAL A 9 -17.98 30.53 0.16
N LEU A 10 -17.37 31.39 0.98
CA LEU A 10 -16.22 31.02 1.81
C LEU A 10 -16.59 30.00 2.89
N GLY A 11 -17.77 30.12 3.49
CA GLY A 11 -18.31 29.16 4.45
C GLY A 11 -18.64 27.81 3.82
N LEU A 12 -19.23 27.80 2.61
CA LEU A 12 -19.49 26.57 1.87
C LEU A 12 -18.19 25.93 1.36
N ALA A 13 -17.23 26.72 0.87
CA ALA A 13 -15.93 26.21 0.41
C ALA A 13 -15.11 25.62 1.56
N SER A 14 -15.13 26.24 2.76
CA SER A 14 -14.49 25.68 3.93
C SER A 14 -15.17 24.39 4.37
N VAL A 15 -16.51 24.35 4.47
CA VAL A 15 -17.27 23.14 4.82
C VAL A 15 -17.03 22.00 3.81
N LEU A 16 -16.98 22.29 2.51
CA LEU A 16 -16.69 21.30 1.46
C LEU A 16 -15.23 20.83 1.49
N SER A 17 -14.27 21.70 1.84
CA SER A 17 -12.87 21.31 2.01
C SER A 17 -12.68 20.40 3.23
N PHE A 18 -13.39 20.65 4.33
CA PHE A 18 -13.34 19.80 5.53
C PHE A 18 -14.02 18.44 5.33
N ALA A 19 -15.09 18.36 4.55
CA ALA A 19 -15.83 17.12 4.31
C ALA A 19 -15.03 16.06 3.52
N ASN A 20 -14.03 16.50 2.72
CA ASN A 20 -13.21 15.59 1.92
C ASN A 20 -11.99 15.07 2.71
N GLU A 21 -11.59 15.76 3.77
CA GLU A 21 -10.45 15.42 4.62
C GLU A 21 -10.77 14.32 5.64
N SER A 22 -12.04 14.07 5.96
CA SER A 22 -12.45 13.11 7.00
C SER A 22 -12.54 11.65 6.52
N ARG A 23 -12.52 11.39 5.20
CA ARG A 23 -12.67 10.03 4.68
C ARG A 23 -11.37 9.24 4.76
N MET A 24 -11.50 7.93 4.94
CA MET A 24 -10.40 7.00 4.70
C MET A 24 -10.42 6.55 3.25
N SER A 25 -9.24 6.30 2.71
CA SER A 25 -9.05 5.82 1.36
C SER A 25 -8.00 4.74 1.36
N TYR A 26 -8.18 3.72 0.53
CA TYR A 26 -7.13 2.77 0.22
C TYR A 26 -6.75 2.91 -1.26
N TYR A 27 -5.63 2.32 -1.63
CA TYR A 27 -5.10 2.41 -2.98
C TYR A 27 -5.05 1.03 -3.61
N THR A 28 -5.40 0.96 -4.88
CA THR A 28 -5.30 -0.28 -5.67
C THR A 28 -4.99 0.05 -7.13
N ILE A 29 -4.65 -0.97 -7.90
CA ILE A 29 -4.45 -0.89 -9.34
C ILE A 29 -5.74 -1.31 -10.04
N SER A 30 -6.33 -0.39 -10.83
CA SER A 30 -7.61 -0.65 -11.50
C SER A 30 -7.43 -1.62 -12.68
N PRO A 31 -8.21 -2.72 -12.75
CA PRO A 31 -8.22 -3.61 -13.91
C PRO A 31 -8.54 -2.86 -15.21
N GLU A 32 -9.57 -2.02 -15.20
CA GLU A 32 -9.99 -1.21 -16.37
C GLU A 32 -8.86 -0.30 -16.86
N LYS A 33 -8.13 0.35 -15.94
CA LYS A 33 -6.99 1.20 -16.31
C LYS A 33 -5.81 0.39 -16.85
N VAL A 34 -5.61 -0.83 -16.37
CA VAL A 34 -4.60 -1.76 -16.88
C VAL A 34 -5.03 -2.40 -18.21
N GLU A 35 -6.31 -2.61 -18.45
CA GLU A 35 -6.82 -3.05 -19.76
C GLU A 35 -6.76 -1.92 -20.79
N ALA A 36 -7.18 -0.71 -20.41
CA ALA A 36 -6.95 0.50 -21.20
C ALA A 36 -5.46 0.79 -21.43
N TYR A 37 -4.58 0.27 -20.57
CA TYR A 37 -3.14 0.26 -20.79
C TYR A 37 -2.73 -0.72 -21.90
N ALA A 38 -3.30 -1.92 -21.95
CA ALA A 38 -3.06 -2.91 -23.01
C ALA A 38 -3.66 -2.50 -24.37
N GLU A 39 -4.76 -1.76 -24.37
CA GLU A 39 -5.47 -1.34 -25.58
C GLU A 39 -4.87 -0.09 -26.26
N GLN A 40 -3.87 0.54 -25.65
CA GLN A 40 -3.09 1.64 -26.24
C GLN A 40 -2.14 1.16 -27.36
N ASP A 41 -2.62 0.32 -28.27
CA ASP A 41 -1.92 0.04 -29.51
C ASP A 41 -1.88 1.32 -30.35
N LEU A 42 -0.84 2.13 -30.14
CA LEU A 42 -0.62 3.38 -30.88
C LEU A 42 -0.33 3.13 -32.36
N LEU A 43 -0.08 1.87 -32.77
CA LEU A 43 0.05 1.47 -34.17
C LEU A 43 -1.28 1.01 -34.77
N LYS A 44 -2.36 0.93 -33.97
CA LYS A 44 -3.71 0.69 -34.47
C LYS A 44 -4.05 1.77 -35.52
N ASP A 45 -4.60 1.29 -36.63
CA ASP A 45 -4.94 2.06 -37.83
C ASP A 45 -3.76 2.67 -38.62
N SER A 46 -2.50 2.38 -38.25
CA SER A 46 -1.32 2.87 -38.98
C SER A 46 -1.35 2.52 -40.47
N THR A 47 -1.86 1.34 -40.85
CA THR A 47 -2.02 0.96 -42.26
C THR A 47 -2.98 1.89 -43.01
N LYS A 48 -4.10 2.30 -42.39
CA LYS A 48 -5.05 3.23 -42.99
C LYS A 48 -4.46 4.63 -43.09
N VAL A 49 -3.78 5.08 -42.03
CA VAL A 49 -3.05 6.35 -42.00
C VAL A 49 -1.97 6.39 -43.08
N PHE A 50 -1.19 5.32 -43.27
CA PHE A 50 -0.16 5.26 -44.31
C PHE A 50 -0.75 5.33 -45.71
N LYS A 51 -1.94 4.75 -45.93
CA LYS A 51 -2.65 4.89 -47.20
C LYS A 51 -3.07 6.35 -47.45
N ILE A 52 -3.64 7.02 -46.45
CA ILE A 52 -4.00 8.45 -46.54
C ILE A 52 -2.76 9.31 -46.85
N ILE A 53 -1.61 9.03 -46.21
CA ILE A 53 -0.36 9.77 -46.44
C ILE A 53 0.12 9.57 -47.87
N GLU A 54 0.11 8.33 -48.38
CA GLU A 54 0.50 8.01 -49.76
C GLU A 54 -0.37 8.73 -50.80
N GLU A 55 -1.68 8.87 -50.53
CA GLU A 55 -2.58 9.64 -51.40
C GLU A 55 -2.22 11.15 -51.45
N GLN A 56 -1.46 11.66 -50.47
CA GLN A 56 -0.96 13.04 -50.46
C GLN A 56 0.44 13.20 -51.08
N LYS A 57 1.02 12.12 -51.60
CA LYS A 57 2.34 12.14 -52.25
C LYS A 57 2.34 13.09 -53.45
N ALA A 58 3.35 13.94 -53.51
CA ALA A 58 3.54 14.98 -54.53
C ALA A 58 2.38 16.00 -54.68
N PHE A 59 1.38 16.01 -53.79
CA PHE A 59 0.37 17.05 -53.75
C PHE A 59 1.02 18.37 -53.31
N LYS A 60 0.80 19.44 -54.10
CA LYS A 60 1.36 20.77 -53.83
C LYS A 60 0.35 21.61 -53.06
N TYR A 61 0.79 22.10 -51.90
CA TYR A 61 0.07 23.03 -51.04
C TYR A 61 0.68 24.42 -51.16
N GLU A 62 -0.11 25.47 -50.94
CA GLU A 62 0.36 26.86 -50.94
C GLU A 62 1.35 27.15 -49.81
N SER A 63 1.20 26.45 -48.67
CA SER A 63 2.07 26.60 -47.51
C SER A 63 2.03 25.37 -46.60
N ARG A 64 3.01 25.27 -45.70
CA ARG A 64 2.98 24.31 -44.57
C ARG A 64 1.72 24.45 -43.72
N SER A 65 1.18 25.66 -43.56
CA SER A 65 -0.04 25.90 -42.78
C SER A 65 -1.24 25.24 -43.45
N GLN A 66 -1.41 25.43 -44.76
CA GLN A 66 -2.49 24.81 -45.53
C GLN A 66 -2.35 23.27 -45.55
N MET A 67 -1.13 22.75 -45.74
CA MET A 67 -0.85 21.32 -45.65
C MET A 67 -1.28 20.77 -44.27
N ASN A 68 -0.90 21.45 -43.18
CA ASN A 68 -1.27 21.06 -41.83
C ASN A 68 -2.78 21.09 -41.57
N GLU A 69 -3.52 22.06 -42.10
CA GLU A 69 -4.98 22.09 -42.03
C GLU A 69 -5.61 20.93 -42.80
N LYS A 70 -5.09 20.61 -43.99
CA LYS A 70 -5.58 19.47 -44.77
C LYS A 70 -5.34 18.13 -44.06
N PHE A 71 -4.15 17.91 -43.52
CA PHE A 71 -3.86 16.71 -42.74
C PHE A 71 -4.66 16.64 -41.44
N LYS A 72 -4.99 17.79 -40.83
CA LYS A 72 -5.91 17.86 -39.68
C LYS A 72 -7.33 17.41 -40.04
N GLU A 73 -7.81 17.72 -41.23
CA GLU A 73 -9.08 17.23 -41.74
C GLU A 73 -9.02 15.72 -42.05
N LEU A 74 -8.00 15.29 -42.81
CA LEU A 74 -7.79 13.88 -43.21
C LEU A 74 -7.61 12.93 -42.01
N PHE A 75 -7.02 13.42 -40.91
CA PHE A 75 -6.83 12.65 -39.68
C PHE A 75 -7.81 12.98 -38.56
N LYS A 76 -8.96 13.56 -38.87
CA LYS A 76 -10.02 13.82 -37.87
C LYS A 76 -10.47 12.54 -37.14
N GLU A 77 -10.47 11.40 -37.85
CA GLU A 77 -10.80 10.08 -37.28
C GLU A 77 -9.60 9.41 -36.57
N TYR A 78 -8.39 9.99 -36.68
CA TYR A 78 -7.13 9.43 -36.16
C TYR A 78 -6.35 10.46 -35.32
N PRO A 79 -6.93 11.00 -34.23
CA PRO A 79 -6.37 12.13 -33.49
C PRO A 79 -4.98 11.88 -32.89
N GLN A 80 -4.64 10.62 -32.57
CA GLN A 80 -3.32 10.23 -32.08
C GLN A 80 -2.22 10.43 -33.13
N HIS A 81 -2.51 10.12 -34.40
CA HIS A 81 -1.57 10.26 -35.52
C HIS A 81 -1.50 11.70 -36.02
N GLN A 82 -2.61 12.43 -35.91
CA GLN A 82 -2.71 13.84 -36.30
C GLN A 82 -1.65 14.71 -35.61
N LYS A 83 -1.46 14.56 -34.29
CA LYS A 83 -0.48 15.35 -33.53
C LYS A 83 0.96 15.10 -34.03
N ILE A 84 1.27 13.86 -34.38
CA ILE A 84 2.58 13.43 -34.87
C ILE A 84 2.83 14.02 -36.26
N VAL A 85 1.85 13.91 -37.16
CA VAL A 85 1.93 14.44 -38.52
C VAL A 85 2.05 15.96 -38.51
N ASN A 86 1.26 16.66 -37.70
CA ASN A 86 1.34 18.11 -37.58
C ASN A 86 2.74 18.56 -37.12
N LYS A 87 3.30 17.89 -36.11
CA LYS A 87 4.67 18.16 -35.65
C LYS A 87 5.68 17.90 -36.78
N PHE A 88 5.53 16.82 -37.54
CA PHE A 88 6.40 16.51 -38.67
C PHE A 88 6.31 17.58 -39.77
N ILE A 89 5.10 17.97 -40.20
CA ILE A 89 4.91 19.00 -41.24
C ILE A 89 5.55 20.33 -40.82
N GLN A 90 5.35 20.73 -39.57
CA GLN A 90 5.88 22.00 -39.07
C GLN A 90 7.40 21.99 -38.91
N THR A 91 8.00 20.86 -38.53
CA THR A 91 9.40 20.82 -38.07
C THR A 91 10.35 20.02 -38.97
N SER A 92 9.84 19.25 -39.93
CA SER A 92 10.67 18.44 -40.80
C SER A 92 11.21 19.27 -41.96
N TRP A 93 12.49 19.09 -42.24
CA TRP A 93 13.16 19.64 -43.42
C TRP A 93 12.90 18.80 -44.68
N THR A 94 12.42 17.56 -44.51
CA THR A 94 12.05 16.68 -45.64
C THR A 94 10.80 17.16 -46.35
N VAL A 95 10.01 18.01 -45.70
CA VAL A 95 8.90 18.74 -46.33
C VAL A 95 9.51 19.75 -47.29
N ARG A 96 9.32 19.53 -48.60
CA ARG A 96 9.94 20.33 -49.66
C ARG A 96 9.16 21.62 -49.87
N GLU A 97 9.88 22.69 -50.16
CA GLU A 97 9.36 23.99 -50.58
C GLU A 97 10.06 24.36 -51.89
N ASP A 98 9.32 24.41 -52.98
CA ASP A 98 9.86 24.89 -54.25
C ASP A 98 9.65 26.41 -54.29
N THR A 99 10.70 27.22 -54.41
CA THR A 99 10.53 28.64 -54.73
C THR A 99 10.17 28.78 -56.21
N ALA A 100 8.91 29.08 -56.50
CA ALA A 100 8.41 29.35 -57.83
C ALA A 100 7.87 30.78 -57.89
N THR A 101 8.33 31.57 -58.86
CA THR A 101 7.72 32.88 -59.13
C THR A 101 6.43 32.64 -59.91
N ASP A 102 5.31 33.11 -59.38
CA ASP A 102 4.04 33.00 -60.08
C ASP A 102 3.99 33.93 -61.32
N ALA A 103 2.90 33.85 -62.09
CA ALA A 103 2.71 34.65 -63.30
C ALA A 103 2.71 36.18 -63.04
N MET A 104 2.56 36.61 -61.78
CA MET A 104 2.60 38.01 -61.36
C MET A 104 3.96 38.42 -60.78
N GLY A 105 4.96 37.54 -60.80
CA GLY A 105 6.27 37.82 -60.23
C GLY A 105 6.31 37.75 -58.70
N MET A 106 5.26 37.24 -58.04
CA MET A 106 5.29 36.99 -56.60
C MET A 106 5.95 35.64 -56.32
N LEU A 107 6.79 35.62 -55.29
CA LEU A 107 7.40 34.38 -54.80
C LEU A 107 6.33 33.53 -54.12
N ASN A 108 5.93 32.44 -54.78
CA ASN A 108 5.14 31.38 -54.17
C ASN A 108 6.10 30.25 -53.76
N THR A 109 5.90 29.69 -52.57
CA THR A 109 6.70 28.57 -52.06
C THR A 109 5.83 27.35 -51.84
N PRO A 110 5.30 26.72 -52.92
CA PRO A 110 4.49 25.54 -52.78
C PRO A 110 5.23 24.45 -52.00
N THR A 111 4.52 23.91 -51.02
CA THR A 111 5.01 22.88 -50.10
C THR A 111 4.47 21.51 -50.50
N TYR A 112 5.29 20.46 -50.51
CA TYR A 112 4.85 19.09 -50.83
C TYR A 112 5.67 18.01 -50.12
N LEU A 113 5.18 16.77 -50.18
CA LEU A 113 5.86 15.58 -49.69
C LEU A 113 6.31 14.74 -50.89
N ASP A 114 7.63 14.59 -51.08
CA ASP A 114 8.20 13.64 -52.05
C ASP A 114 8.24 12.22 -51.46
N ASP A 115 8.69 11.23 -52.25
CA ASP A 115 8.83 9.83 -51.81
C ASP A 115 9.60 9.71 -50.49
N TYR A 116 10.70 10.45 -50.40
CA TYR A 116 11.56 10.45 -49.22
C TYR A 116 10.87 11.04 -48.00
N ALA A 117 10.09 12.12 -48.16
CA ALA A 117 9.33 12.75 -47.11
C ALA A 117 8.17 11.87 -46.61
N ILE A 118 7.52 11.15 -47.53
CA ILE A 118 6.46 10.18 -47.21
C ILE A 118 7.02 9.02 -46.38
N ASP A 119 8.10 8.40 -46.82
CA ASP A 119 8.76 7.33 -46.07
C ASP A 119 9.27 7.82 -44.71
N SER A 120 9.84 9.03 -44.68
CA SER A 120 10.28 9.66 -43.43
C SER A 120 9.12 9.93 -42.48
N LEU A 121 7.96 10.36 -42.98
CA LEU A 121 6.76 10.59 -42.16
C LEU A 121 6.18 9.27 -41.64
N LYS A 122 6.06 8.24 -42.47
CA LYS A 122 5.62 6.90 -42.05
C LYS A 122 6.53 6.35 -40.96
N TRP A 123 7.84 6.42 -41.18
CA TRP A 123 8.81 6.01 -40.19
C TRP A 123 8.71 6.87 -38.93
N TYR A 124 8.52 8.19 -39.05
CA TYR A 124 8.31 9.07 -37.90
C TYR A 124 7.05 8.71 -37.13
N ILE A 125 5.97 8.29 -37.78
CA ILE A 125 4.77 7.79 -37.12
C ILE A 125 5.05 6.47 -36.40
N ILE A 126 5.72 5.51 -37.05
CA ILE A 126 6.07 4.22 -36.42
C ILE A 126 7.01 4.44 -35.24
N ASP A 127 8.03 5.27 -35.40
CA ASP A 127 9.03 5.56 -34.38
C ASP A 127 8.42 6.38 -33.24
N ASP A 128 7.65 7.42 -33.54
CA ASP A 128 6.96 8.22 -32.54
C ASP A 128 5.92 7.37 -31.79
N ALA A 129 5.14 6.52 -32.47
CA ALA A 129 4.21 5.58 -31.84
C ALA A 129 4.93 4.53 -30.99
N LYS A 130 6.02 3.92 -31.47
CA LYS A 130 6.85 2.97 -30.69
C LYS A 130 7.54 3.61 -29.50
N GLN A 131 7.83 4.91 -29.56
CA GLN A 131 8.45 5.65 -28.47
C GLN A 131 7.42 6.33 -27.54
N GLN A 132 6.21 6.61 -28.04
CA GLN A 132 5.03 7.02 -27.26
C GLN A 132 4.31 5.82 -26.66
N MET A 133 4.57 4.61 -27.15
CA MET A 133 4.40 3.38 -26.40
C MET A 133 5.38 3.50 -25.23
N VAL A 134 4.98 4.27 -24.22
CA VAL A 134 5.66 4.43 -22.93
C VAL A 134 5.62 3.09 -22.16
N PHE A 135 5.08 2.04 -22.77
CA PHE A 135 4.35 0.99 -22.13
C PHE A 135 4.70 -0.34 -22.80
N SER A 136 5.81 -0.92 -22.34
CA SER A 136 6.25 -2.23 -22.80
C SER A 136 5.36 -3.33 -22.24
N GLN A 137 5.30 -4.49 -22.91
CA GLN A 137 4.60 -5.67 -22.39
C GLN A 137 5.02 -5.99 -20.96
N GLN A 138 6.31 -5.77 -20.63
CA GLN A 138 6.85 -5.95 -19.28
C GLN A 138 6.24 -4.99 -18.26
N ALA A 139 6.01 -3.74 -18.63
CA ALA A 139 5.37 -2.77 -17.74
C ALA A 139 3.87 -3.06 -17.56
N TYR A 140 3.18 -3.60 -18.59
CA TYR A 140 1.83 -4.16 -18.46
C TYR A 140 1.82 -5.35 -17.49
N ASP A 141 2.67 -6.36 -17.73
CA ASP A 141 2.76 -7.56 -16.90
C ASP A 141 3.09 -7.20 -15.44
N PHE A 142 3.94 -6.18 -15.24
CA PHE A 142 4.28 -5.64 -13.94
C PHE A 142 3.08 -5.03 -13.21
N VAL A 143 2.31 -4.12 -13.83
CA VAL A 143 1.11 -3.58 -13.16
C VAL A 143 0.00 -4.60 -13.04
N LYS A 144 -0.06 -5.58 -13.94
CA LYS A 144 -0.98 -6.72 -13.84
C LYS A 144 -0.71 -7.56 -12.60
N GLN A 145 0.55 -7.79 -12.26
CA GLN A 145 0.92 -8.49 -11.01
C GLN A 145 0.52 -7.70 -9.75
N MET A 146 0.46 -6.37 -9.83
CA MET A 146 -0.01 -5.53 -8.72
C MET A 146 -1.55 -5.48 -8.59
N GLN A 147 -2.30 -6.07 -9.53
CA GLN A 147 -3.76 -6.17 -9.42
C GLN A 147 -4.13 -7.06 -8.23
N LYS A 148 -5.31 -6.82 -7.65
CA LYS A 148 -5.88 -7.54 -6.49
C LYS A 148 -5.23 -7.25 -5.13
N THR A 149 -4.16 -6.47 -5.09
CA THR A 149 -3.59 -5.98 -3.84
C THR A 149 -4.15 -4.61 -3.49
N ALA A 150 -4.53 -4.44 -2.23
CA ALA A 150 -4.99 -3.18 -1.66
C ALA A 150 -3.96 -2.67 -0.65
N PHE A 151 -3.66 -1.38 -0.72
CA PHE A 151 -2.60 -0.74 0.06
C PHE A 151 -3.18 0.37 0.92
N LEU A 152 -2.59 0.56 2.12
CA LEU A 152 -3.03 1.57 3.08
C LEU A 152 -2.86 2.99 2.53
N ASP A 153 -1.78 3.23 1.79
CA ASP A 153 -1.50 4.49 1.13
C ASP A 153 -0.67 4.29 -0.15
N SER A 154 -0.42 5.39 -0.86
CA SER A 154 0.41 5.38 -2.07
C SER A 154 1.87 5.05 -1.78
N VAL A 155 2.38 5.34 -0.57
CA VAL A 155 3.79 5.08 -0.22
C VAL A 155 4.01 3.58 -0.16
N GLN A 156 3.15 2.85 0.55
CA GLN A 156 3.20 1.39 0.61
C GLN A 156 3.06 0.76 -0.78
N LEU A 157 2.16 1.28 -1.62
CA LEU A 157 2.01 0.80 -3.00
C LEU A 157 3.28 1.00 -3.82
N HIS A 158 3.95 2.14 -3.70
CA HIS A 158 5.21 2.41 -4.40
C HIS A 158 6.35 1.55 -3.87
N LEU A 159 6.42 1.31 -2.56
CA LEU A 159 7.39 0.40 -1.97
C LEU A 159 7.15 -1.03 -2.46
N TYR A 160 5.90 -1.47 -2.48
CA TYR A 160 5.51 -2.75 -3.05
C TYR A 160 5.96 -2.90 -4.51
N ALA A 161 5.68 -1.90 -5.34
CA ALA A 161 6.10 -1.89 -6.74
C ALA A 161 7.63 -2.02 -6.88
N LYS A 162 8.40 -1.30 -6.06
CA LYS A 162 9.87 -1.43 -6.06
C LYS A 162 10.31 -2.84 -5.68
N ASN A 163 9.68 -3.47 -4.71
CA ASN A 163 10.03 -4.83 -4.29
C ASN A 163 9.65 -5.89 -5.33
N LEU A 164 8.50 -5.74 -5.96
CA LEU A 164 8.11 -6.56 -7.10
C LEU A 164 9.15 -6.44 -8.23
N LEU A 165 9.65 -5.22 -8.48
CA LEU A 165 10.70 -4.98 -9.45
C LEU A 165 12.03 -5.66 -9.04
N ALA A 166 12.43 -5.53 -7.77
CA ALA A 166 13.61 -6.21 -7.23
C ALA A 166 13.50 -7.75 -7.38
N SER A 167 12.33 -8.31 -7.06
CA SER A 167 12.02 -9.74 -7.17
C SER A 167 12.06 -10.20 -8.62
N SER A 168 11.51 -9.41 -9.56
CA SER A 168 11.55 -9.71 -10.99
C SER A 168 12.99 -9.84 -11.54
N PHE A 169 13.93 -9.08 -10.97
CA PHE A 169 15.36 -9.16 -11.28
C PHE A 169 16.12 -10.13 -10.36
N LYS A 170 15.44 -10.78 -9.42
CA LYS A 170 16.01 -11.68 -8.38
C LYS A 170 17.15 -11.03 -7.61
N LEU A 171 17.10 -9.71 -7.42
CA LEU A 171 18.14 -8.97 -6.73
C LEU A 171 18.27 -9.50 -5.31
N CYS A 172 19.49 -9.89 -4.96
CA CYS A 172 19.87 -10.37 -3.65
C CYS A 172 19.02 -11.54 -3.08
N SER A 173 18.49 -12.39 -3.97
CA SER A 173 17.61 -13.50 -3.63
C SER A 173 18.34 -14.79 -3.20
N GLY A 174 19.66 -14.86 -3.36
CA GLY A 174 20.45 -16.08 -3.17
C GLY A 174 20.18 -17.20 -4.19
N LYS A 175 19.30 -16.97 -5.18
CA LYS A 175 18.96 -17.95 -6.23
C LYS A 175 19.50 -17.51 -7.58
N VAL A 176 20.42 -18.28 -8.15
CA VAL A 176 21.04 -18.00 -9.46
C VAL A 176 19.96 -17.81 -10.52
N ASN A 177 20.13 -16.77 -11.35
CA ASN A 177 19.21 -16.47 -12.42
C ASN A 177 19.64 -17.16 -13.71
N ASN A 178 18.75 -17.98 -14.29
CA ASN A 178 18.95 -18.59 -15.62
C ASN A 178 18.13 -17.88 -16.72
N GLN A 179 17.67 -16.65 -16.49
CA GLN A 179 16.75 -15.92 -17.37
C GLN A 179 17.34 -14.62 -17.95
N ASP A 180 18.59 -14.68 -18.45
CA ASP A 180 19.27 -13.53 -19.08
C ASP A 180 18.45 -12.90 -20.23
N MET A 181 17.72 -13.73 -20.98
CA MET A 181 16.96 -13.29 -22.16
C MET A 181 15.78 -12.37 -21.81
N TYR A 182 15.19 -12.49 -20.60
CA TYR A 182 14.07 -11.65 -20.17
C TYR A 182 14.54 -10.27 -19.69
N ILE A 183 15.72 -10.22 -19.04
CA ILE A 183 16.32 -8.97 -18.56
C ILE A 183 16.71 -8.07 -19.74
N ASP A 184 17.30 -8.64 -20.79
CA ASP A 184 17.70 -7.88 -21.98
C ASP A 184 16.50 -7.24 -22.67
N ALA A 185 15.44 -8.01 -22.92
CA ALA A 185 14.22 -7.50 -23.53
C ALA A 185 13.53 -6.42 -22.65
N ALA A 186 13.51 -6.63 -21.33
CA ALA A 186 12.95 -5.66 -20.38
C ALA A 186 13.74 -4.34 -20.41
N LEU A 187 15.07 -4.40 -20.26
CA LEU A 187 15.94 -3.23 -20.29
C LEU A 187 15.83 -2.51 -21.64
N GLU A 188 15.95 -3.21 -22.76
CA GLU A 188 15.82 -2.60 -24.10
C GLU A 188 14.49 -1.86 -24.26
N SER A 189 13.39 -2.45 -23.77
CA SER A 189 12.08 -1.81 -23.78
C SER A 189 12.07 -0.50 -22.99
N PHE A 190 12.66 -0.47 -21.78
CA PHE A 190 12.70 0.71 -20.90
C PHE A 190 13.47 1.87 -21.53
N PHE A 191 14.55 1.58 -22.26
CA PHE A 191 15.39 2.59 -22.87
C PHE A 191 14.82 3.20 -24.17
N THR A 192 13.71 2.69 -24.69
CA THR A 192 13.04 3.22 -25.90
C THR A 192 12.59 4.67 -25.72
N LYS A 193 12.04 5.02 -24.55
CA LYS A 193 11.63 6.41 -24.25
C LYS A 193 12.82 7.34 -24.06
N LYS A 194 13.92 6.85 -23.47
CA LYS A 194 15.17 7.61 -23.34
C LYS A 194 15.79 7.88 -24.72
N ARG A 195 15.70 6.92 -25.65
CA ARG A 195 16.10 7.07 -27.07
C ARG A 195 15.44 8.27 -27.70
N LYS A 196 14.10 8.37 -27.62
CA LYS A 196 13.34 9.50 -28.14
C LYS A 196 13.86 10.83 -27.63
N ASN A 197 13.93 10.96 -26.30
CA ASN A 197 14.29 12.22 -25.67
C ASN A 197 15.71 12.66 -26.07
N LEU A 198 16.65 11.71 -26.19
CA LEU A 198 18.00 11.98 -26.67
C LEU A 198 18.01 12.39 -28.16
N VAL A 199 17.30 11.67 -29.01
CA VAL A 199 17.16 12.01 -30.45
C VAL A 199 16.55 13.40 -30.62
N ASP A 200 15.42 13.68 -29.95
CA ASP A 200 14.72 14.97 -30.01
C ASP A 200 15.62 16.11 -29.48
N SER A 201 16.36 15.88 -28.38
CA SER A 201 17.30 16.86 -27.83
C SER A 201 18.44 17.17 -28.81
N ILE A 202 19.09 16.14 -29.36
CA ILE A 202 20.17 16.31 -30.34
C ILE A 202 19.64 17.01 -31.58
N ARG A 203 18.48 16.59 -32.10
CA ARG A 203 17.82 17.20 -33.26
C ARG A 203 17.50 18.68 -33.03
N ASN A 204 17.02 19.06 -31.84
CA ASN A 204 16.74 20.45 -31.50
C ASN A 204 18.01 21.30 -31.49
N VAL A 205 19.10 20.82 -30.88
CA VAL A 205 20.40 21.50 -30.87
C VAL A 205 20.95 21.68 -32.29
N CYS A 206 20.93 20.61 -33.06
CA CYS A 206 21.24 20.56 -34.49
C CYS A 206 20.47 21.61 -35.31
N SER A 207 19.15 21.67 -35.12
CA SER A 207 18.29 22.65 -35.78
C SER A 207 18.67 24.09 -35.43
N GLU A 208 18.92 24.39 -34.15
CA GLU A 208 19.31 25.75 -33.74
C GLU A 208 20.68 26.16 -34.31
N ILE A 209 21.63 25.22 -34.43
CA ILE A 209 22.91 25.47 -35.10
C ILE A 209 22.67 25.83 -36.58
N CYS A 210 21.83 25.07 -37.27
CA CYS A 210 21.56 25.31 -38.69
C CYS A 210 20.78 26.60 -38.93
N LYS A 211 19.79 26.95 -38.10
CA LYS A 211 19.09 28.25 -38.18
C LYS A 211 20.08 29.40 -38.04
N ASN A 212 21.00 29.30 -37.09
CA ASN A 212 22.03 30.32 -36.88
C ASN A 212 23.00 30.44 -38.06
N ARG A 213 23.33 29.35 -38.76
CA ARG A 213 24.18 29.38 -39.96
C ARG A 213 23.46 30.01 -41.16
N GLU A 214 22.16 29.73 -41.31
CA GLU A 214 21.32 30.33 -42.34
C GLU A 214 21.13 31.83 -42.11
N LEU A 215 20.85 32.26 -40.88
CA LEU A 215 20.78 33.68 -40.51
C LEU A 215 22.08 34.44 -40.83
N LYS A 216 23.23 33.76 -40.70
CA LYS A 216 24.55 34.29 -41.06
C LYS A 216 24.85 34.21 -42.57
N LYS A 217 23.90 33.77 -43.40
CA LYS A 217 24.02 33.54 -44.86
C LYS A 217 25.19 32.65 -45.25
N ARG A 218 25.63 31.76 -44.36
CA ARG A 218 26.79 30.88 -44.60
C ARG A 218 26.41 29.63 -45.37
N GLU A 219 25.20 29.14 -45.16
CA GLU A 219 24.71 27.87 -45.68
C GLU A 219 23.19 27.85 -45.62
N LYS A 220 22.51 27.28 -46.61
CA LYS A 220 21.05 27.10 -46.57
C LYS A 220 20.70 26.10 -45.46
N TYR A 221 19.63 26.35 -44.70
CA TYR A 221 19.24 25.50 -43.56
C TYR A 221 19.10 24.03 -43.94
N GLY A 222 18.47 23.72 -45.09
CA GLY A 222 18.32 22.36 -45.58
C GLY A 222 19.65 21.62 -45.81
N VAL A 223 20.65 22.30 -46.40
CA VAL A 223 21.98 21.72 -46.66
C VAL A 223 22.73 21.48 -45.35
N CYS A 224 22.63 22.40 -44.40
CA CYS A 224 23.16 22.22 -43.06
C CYS A 224 22.49 21.05 -42.32
N MET A 225 21.16 20.92 -42.41
CA MET A 225 20.42 19.83 -41.77
C MET A 225 20.80 18.46 -42.35
N GLU A 226 20.97 18.34 -43.67
CA GLU A 226 21.41 17.09 -44.29
C GLU A 226 22.83 16.68 -43.84
N ARG A 227 23.75 17.65 -43.70
CA ARG A 227 25.14 17.38 -43.30
C ARG A 227 25.31 17.17 -41.79
N GLU A 228 24.78 18.07 -40.98
CA GLU A 228 25.03 18.13 -39.53
C GLU A 228 23.98 17.33 -38.74
N CYS A 229 22.82 17.05 -39.33
CA CYS A 229 21.65 16.50 -38.63
C CYS A 229 21.14 15.23 -39.30
N ASN A 230 22.06 14.45 -39.87
CA ASN A 230 21.74 13.17 -40.50
C ASN A 230 21.09 12.23 -39.47
N MET A 231 19.80 11.97 -39.64
CA MET A 231 19.03 11.17 -38.68
C MET A 231 19.61 9.76 -38.51
N ARG A 232 20.17 9.13 -39.56
CA ARG A 232 20.81 7.81 -39.40
C ARG A 232 22.01 7.89 -38.46
N GLN A 233 22.80 8.95 -38.56
CA GLN A 233 23.95 9.18 -37.69
C GLN A 233 23.49 9.46 -36.24
N ILE A 234 22.49 10.34 -36.05
CA ILE A 234 21.92 10.64 -34.72
C ILE A 234 21.40 9.35 -34.06
N TYR A 235 20.63 8.53 -34.79
CA TYR A 235 20.12 7.27 -34.24
C TYR A 235 21.23 6.26 -33.96
N SER A 236 22.26 6.18 -34.79
CA SER A 236 23.44 5.37 -34.53
C SER A 236 24.15 5.81 -33.24
N ASP A 237 24.38 7.11 -33.07
CA ASP A 237 25.14 7.64 -31.94
C ASP A 237 24.32 7.59 -30.63
N VAL A 238 23.02 7.89 -30.69
CA VAL A 238 22.10 7.62 -29.57
C VAL A 238 22.04 6.11 -29.28
N GLY A 239 22.03 5.26 -30.30
CA GLY A 239 22.10 3.82 -30.17
C GLY A 239 23.32 3.38 -29.36
N LYS A 240 24.52 3.90 -29.67
CA LYS A 240 25.75 3.63 -28.91
C LYS A 240 25.66 4.08 -27.46
N ILE A 241 25.11 5.28 -27.21
CA ILE A 241 24.89 5.80 -25.84
C ILE A 241 23.95 4.86 -25.06
N LEU A 242 22.85 4.44 -25.67
CA LEU A 242 21.88 3.55 -25.03
C LEU A 242 22.42 2.15 -24.81
N ILE A 243 23.18 1.60 -25.75
CA ILE A 243 23.85 0.32 -25.59
C ILE A 243 24.76 0.38 -24.35
N SER A 244 25.52 1.46 -24.17
CA SER A 244 26.36 1.67 -22.99
C SER A 244 25.53 1.74 -21.69
N ASP A 245 24.40 2.46 -21.69
CA ASP A 245 23.50 2.54 -20.55
C ASP A 245 22.85 1.18 -20.23
N ILE A 246 22.36 0.45 -21.23
CA ILE A 246 21.79 -0.90 -21.10
C ILE A 246 22.84 -1.84 -20.52
N HIS A 247 24.07 -1.84 -21.04
CA HIS A 247 25.17 -2.64 -20.50
C HIS A 247 25.54 -2.22 -19.07
N ARG A 248 25.37 -0.95 -18.69
CA ARG A 248 25.56 -0.51 -17.31
C ARG A 248 24.48 -1.07 -16.39
N GLU A 249 23.20 -1.00 -16.78
CA GLU A 249 22.10 -1.57 -15.98
C GLU A 249 22.16 -3.10 -15.92
N LYS A 250 22.50 -3.76 -17.02
CA LYS A 250 22.70 -5.20 -17.08
C LYS A 250 23.81 -5.64 -16.14
N ARG A 251 24.99 -5.01 -16.22
CA ARG A 251 26.10 -5.27 -15.28
C ARG A 251 25.71 -5.02 -13.83
N PHE A 252 24.84 -4.04 -13.57
CA PHE A 252 24.29 -3.82 -12.25
C PHE A 252 23.38 -4.99 -11.84
N ILE A 253 22.39 -5.37 -12.64
CA ILE A 253 21.50 -6.49 -12.35
C ILE A 253 22.30 -7.78 -12.17
N ASP A 254 23.20 -8.14 -13.08
CA ASP A 254 24.03 -9.34 -13.01
C ASP A 254 24.93 -9.36 -11.76
N ARG A 255 25.38 -8.19 -11.30
CA ARG A 255 26.18 -8.07 -10.09
C ARG A 255 25.40 -8.43 -8.83
N TYR A 256 24.09 -8.22 -8.81
CA TYR A 256 23.26 -8.40 -7.60
C TYR A 256 22.24 -9.53 -7.71
N SER A 257 21.93 -9.99 -8.93
CA SER A 257 20.98 -11.07 -9.18
C SER A 257 21.51 -12.39 -8.62
N GLY A 258 20.67 -13.09 -7.86
CA GLY A 258 20.97 -14.39 -7.28
C GLY A 258 22.06 -14.44 -6.21
N ARG A 259 22.61 -13.30 -5.80
CA ARG A 259 23.54 -13.23 -4.67
C ARG A 259 22.78 -13.12 -3.35
N ILE A 260 23.47 -13.37 -2.24
CA ILE A 260 23.03 -12.87 -0.93
C ILE A 260 23.75 -11.54 -0.74
N CYS A 261 23.01 -10.46 -0.49
CA CYS A 261 23.62 -9.14 -0.33
C CYS A 261 23.77 -8.80 1.15
N SER A 262 24.90 -8.18 1.49
CA SER A 262 25.02 -7.42 2.74
C SER A 262 24.11 -6.20 2.69
N ASP A 263 23.88 -5.59 3.85
CA ASP A 263 23.04 -4.39 3.97
C ASP A 263 23.53 -3.22 3.09
N ASP A 264 24.84 -3.00 3.02
CA ASP A 264 25.45 -1.99 2.15
C ASP A 264 25.21 -2.26 0.67
N LEU A 265 25.29 -3.53 0.27
CA LEU A 265 25.06 -3.93 -1.11
C LEU A 265 23.58 -3.77 -1.47
N TRP A 266 22.67 -4.12 -0.55
CA TRP A 266 21.24 -3.89 -0.75
C TRP A 266 20.92 -2.41 -0.85
N LYS A 267 21.49 -1.55 0.00
CA LYS A 267 21.31 -0.10 -0.07
C LYS A 267 21.69 0.44 -1.46
N LYS A 268 22.90 0.14 -1.94
CA LYS A 268 23.35 0.54 -3.29
C LYS A 268 22.43 -0.01 -4.38
N THR A 269 21.92 -1.22 -4.17
CA THR A 269 20.97 -1.86 -5.07
C THR A 269 19.64 -1.14 -5.09
N PHE A 270 19.13 -0.73 -3.93
CA PHE A 270 17.84 -0.08 -3.77
C PHE A 270 17.85 1.36 -4.30
N ASP A 271 18.91 2.14 -4.07
CA ASP A 271 19.05 3.49 -4.66
C ASP A 271 19.00 3.43 -6.19
N ARG A 272 19.65 2.39 -6.76
CA ARG A 272 19.64 2.17 -8.20
C ARG A 272 18.28 1.67 -8.69
N LEU A 273 17.65 0.77 -7.94
CA LEU A 273 16.32 0.26 -8.21
C LEU A 273 15.27 1.37 -8.17
N ASP A 274 15.37 2.30 -7.21
CA ASP A 274 14.51 3.47 -7.11
C ASP A 274 14.66 4.39 -8.32
N SER A 275 15.89 4.56 -8.82
CA SER A 275 16.14 5.27 -10.08
C SER A 275 15.46 4.58 -11.27
N ILE A 276 15.60 3.26 -11.40
CA ILE A 276 14.95 2.46 -12.46
C ILE A 276 13.42 2.57 -12.33
N TYR A 277 12.89 2.39 -11.13
CA TYR A 277 11.48 2.49 -10.82
C TYR A 277 10.92 3.88 -11.20
N SER A 278 11.54 4.94 -10.70
CA SER A 278 11.12 6.32 -10.93
C SER A 278 11.17 6.71 -12.41
N LEU A 279 12.17 6.23 -13.14
CA LEU A 279 12.32 6.52 -14.57
C LEU A 279 11.30 5.77 -15.43
N TYR A 280 11.01 4.50 -15.13
CA TYR A 280 10.31 3.62 -16.07
C TYR A 280 8.93 3.18 -15.60
N PHE A 281 8.75 2.90 -14.31
CA PHE A 281 7.53 2.28 -13.78
C PHE A 281 6.62 3.25 -13.05
N LYS A 282 7.17 4.25 -12.37
CA LYS A 282 6.40 5.17 -11.53
C LYS A 282 5.23 5.80 -12.29
N LYS A 283 5.46 6.29 -13.51
CA LYS A 283 4.38 6.87 -14.33
C LYS A 283 3.28 5.86 -14.66
N VAL A 284 3.64 4.61 -14.95
CA VAL A 284 2.70 3.53 -15.27
C VAL A 284 1.86 3.18 -14.06
N VAL A 285 2.52 3.00 -12.92
CA VAL A 285 1.88 2.74 -11.63
C VAL A 285 0.96 3.89 -11.25
N ASP A 286 1.44 5.14 -11.28
CA ASP A 286 0.66 6.35 -11.02
C ASP A 286 -0.57 6.47 -11.94
N SER A 287 -0.43 6.10 -13.23
CA SER A 287 -1.54 6.15 -14.18
C SER A 287 -2.60 5.08 -13.95
N SER A 288 -2.18 3.91 -13.45
CA SER A 288 -3.06 2.76 -13.17
C SER A 288 -3.64 2.79 -11.75
N LEU A 289 -3.07 3.64 -10.89
CA LEU A 289 -3.48 3.86 -9.52
C LEU A 289 -4.90 4.40 -9.45
N VAL A 290 -5.68 3.83 -8.53
CA VAL A 290 -6.98 4.37 -8.11
C VAL A 290 -6.97 4.52 -6.61
N LYS A 291 -7.27 5.74 -6.16
CA LYS A 291 -7.64 6.02 -4.78
C LYS A 291 -9.11 5.68 -4.62
N VAL A 292 -9.40 4.63 -3.87
CA VAL A 292 -10.78 4.22 -3.59
C VAL A 292 -11.20 4.89 -2.29
N ASN A 293 -12.19 5.77 -2.38
CA ASN A 293 -12.84 6.34 -1.21
C ASN A 293 -13.99 5.42 -0.82
N SER A 294 -14.08 5.01 0.44
CA SER A 294 -15.21 4.24 0.94
C SER A 294 -16.45 5.13 0.96
N ASN A 295 -17.26 5.10 -0.08
CA ASN A 295 -18.52 5.86 -0.12
C ASN A 295 -19.66 5.09 0.54
N GLU A 296 -19.54 3.77 0.62
CA GLU A 296 -20.55 2.88 1.21
C GLU A 296 -20.02 2.33 2.54
N GLU A 297 -20.87 2.37 3.56
CA GLU A 297 -20.64 1.67 4.81
C GLU A 297 -21.19 0.27 4.65
N ALA A 298 -20.29 -0.67 4.39
CA ALA A 298 -20.63 -2.07 4.51
C ALA A 298 -20.60 -2.46 5.99
N SER A 299 -21.62 -3.18 6.46
CA SER A 299 -21.59 -3.79 7.79
C SER A 299 -20.41 -4.75 7.89
N LEU A 300 -19.78 -4.79 9.06
CA LEU A 300 -18.70 -5.71 9.33
C LEU A 300 -19.26 -7.11 9.53
N ILE A 301 -19.06 -7.97 8.55
CA ILE A 301 -19.44 -9.38 8.59
C ILE A 301 -18.14 -10.18 8.58
N LEU A 302 -17.77 -10.73 9.74
CA LEU A 302 -16.67 -11.69 9.83
C LEU A 302 -17.24 -13.07 9.54
N ASN A 303 -17.12 -13.53 8.31
CA ASN A 303 -17.45 -14.92 8.01
C ASN A 303 -16.47 -15.83 8.78
N SER A 304 -17.00 -16.83 9.47
CA SER A 304 -16.26 -17.90 10.11
C SER A 304 -16.54 -19.21 9.37
N LYS A 305 -15.58 -19.69 8.57
CA LYS A 305 -15.69 -21.02 7.94
C LYS A 305 -15.28 -22.06 8.95
N SER A 306 -16.24 -22.60 9.72
CA SER A 306 -16.00 -23.64 10.73
C SER A 306 -14.80 -23.37 11.65
N SER A 307 -14.48 -22.11 11.92
CA SER A 307 -13.29 -21.75 12.67
C SER A 307 -13.43 -22.20 14.11
N GLY A 308 -12.40 -22.82 14.65
CA GLY A 308 -12.27 -23.09 16.07
C GLY A 308 -12.18 -21.82 16.91
N THR A 309 -12.05 -22.01 18.21
CA THR A 309 -11.65 -20.96 19.15
C THR A 309 -10.17 -20.63 18.93
N SER A 310 -9.77 -19.38 19.16
CA SER A 310 -8.37 -19.01 19.30
C SER A 310 -7.61 -19.98 20.19
N ARG A 311 -6.45 -20.46 19.70
CA ARG A 311 -5.53 -21.29 20.48
C ARG A 311 -4.56 -20.44 21.28
N LYS A 312 -5.01 -19.32 21.84
CA LYS A 312 -4.16 -18.34 22.53
C LYS A 312 -3.22 -18.94 23.58
N GLU A 313 -3.64 -19.97 24.31
CA GLU A 313 -2.81 -20.65 25.32
C GLU A 313 -1.70 -21.53 24.69
N GLU A 314 -1.87 -21.91 23.44
CA GLU A 314 -0.99 -22.78 22.66
C GLU A 314 -0.16 -21.96 21.65
N LEU A 315 -0.33 -20.64 21.58
CA LEU A 315 0.48 -19.75 20.75
C LEU A 315 1.58 -19.07 21.58
N ASN A 316 2.72 -18.79 20.95
CA ASN A 316 3.79 -17.99 21.51
C ASN A 316 3.43 -16.50 21.44
N GLY A 317 3.17 -15.92 22.62
CA GLY A 317 2.86 -14.50 22.82
C GLY A 317 1.64 -14.02 22.04
N GLU A 318 1.63 -12.75 21.62
CA GLU A 318 0.47 -12.17 20.92
C GLU A 318 0.62 -12.24 19.41
N ILE A 319 -0.36 -12.89 18.76
CA ILE A 319 -0.49 -12.98 17.31
C ILE A 319 -1.67 -12.12 16.87
N VAL A 320 -1.39 -11.05 16.14
CA VAL A 320 -2.37 -10.00 15.82
C VAL A 320 -2.71 -10.00 14.33
N GLY A 321 -3.97 -10.25 14.01
CA GLY A 321 -4.50 -10.09 12.65
C GLY A 321 -5.01 -8.67 12.43
N PHE A 322 -4.47 -7.92 11.48
CA PHE A 322 -4.98 -6.59 11.11
C PHE A 322 -6.08 -6.72 10.04
N TYR A 323 -7.34 -6.54 10.43
CA TYR A 323 -8.49 -6.62 9.54
C TYR A 323 -8.81 -5.23 8.96
N PRO A 324 -8.60 -4.99 7.65
CA PRO A 324 -8.85 -3.68 7.08
C PRO A 324 -10.33 -3.43 6.77
N TYR A 325 -10.75 -2.17 6.86
CA TYR A 325 -12.14 -1.77 6.59
C TYR A 325 -12.62 -2.08 5.18
N TRP A 326 -11.73 -2.17 4.19
CA TRP A 326 -12.15 -2.49 2.82
C TRP A 326 -12.47 -3.98 2.64
N TYR A 327 -12.28 -4.82 3.66
CA TYR A 327 -12.85 -6.17 3.74
C TYR A 327 -14.20 -6.18 4.47
N ALA A 328 -14.70 -5.04 4.97
CA ALA A 328 -16.04 -4.96 5.52
C ALA A 328 -17.08 -5.33 4.45
N GLY A 329 -17.98 -6.26 4.78
CA GLY A 329 -19.01 -6.78 3.87
C GLY A 329 -18.51 -7.69 2.74
N ASP A 330 -17.20 -7.96 2.65
CA ASP A 330 -16.66 -8.87 1.64
C ASP A 330 -16.97 -10.33 2.01
N THR A 331 -18.05 -10.86 1.43
CA THR A 331 -18.48 -12.25 1.68
C THR A 331 -17.57 -13.30 1.05
N THR A 332 -16.61 -12.89 0.21
CA THR A 332 -15.63 -13.81 -0.38
C THR A 332 -14.44 -14.07 0.54
N LYS A 333 -14.40 -13.40 1.69
CA LYS A 333 -13.34 -13.51 2.70
C LYS A 333 -13.90 -13.99 4.03
N TRP A 334 -13.03 -14.62 4.82
CA TRP A 334 -13.34 -15.11 6.15
C TRP A 334 -12.14 -14.94 7.09
N VAL A 335 -12.40 -14.90 8.40
CA VAL A 335 -11.36 -14.75 9.43
C VAL A 335 -11.13 -16.09 10.12
N ASP A 336 -9.89 -16.54 10.10
CA ASP A 336 -9.48 -17.72 10.85
C ASP A 336 -9.08 -17.33 12.26
N PHE A 337 -9.99 -17.52 13.22
CA PHE A 337 -9.76 -17.13 14.61
C PHE A 337 -8.78 -18.06 15.35
N GLU A 338 -8.53 -19.29 14.89
CA GLU A 338 -7.67 -20.24 15.60
C GLU A 338 -6.22 -19.74 15.69
N GLY A 339 -5.74 -19.09 14.63
CA GLY A 339 -4.35 -18.63 14.49
C GLY A 339 -4.05 -17.24 15.03
N VAL A 340 -4.99 -16.57 15.70
CA VAL A 340 -4.77 -15.22 16.25
C VAL A 340 -5.22 -15.13 17.69
N THR A 341 -4.53 -14.31 18.48
CA THR A 341 -4.92 -13.98 19.86
C THR A 341 -5.69 -12.67 19.91
N ARG A 342 -5.44 -11.77 18.94
CA ARG A 342 -6.12 -10.47 18.80
C ARG A 342 -6.43 -10.16 17.33
N LEU A 343 -7.53 -9.47 17.11
CA LEU A 343 -7.90 -8.88 15.83
C LEU A 343 -7.85 -7.36 15.97
N ALA A 344 -7.12 -6.68 15.10
CA ALA A 344 -7.05 -5.21 15.07
C ALA A 344 -7.83 -4.70 13.86
N TYR A 345 -8.97 -4.05 14.11
CA TYR A 345 -9.78 -3.46 13.05
C TYR A 345 -9.18 -2.13 12.59
N TYR A 346 -8.61 -2.14 11.38
CA TYR A 346 -8.10 -0.96 10.70
C TYR A 346 -9.23 -0.26 9.95
N GLY A 347 -9.90 0.68 10.61
CA GLY A 347 -11.06 1.34 10.00
C GLY A 347 -11.60 2.59 10.69
N LEU A 348 -10.88 3.17 11.65
CA LEU A 348 -11.27 4.43 12.27
C LEU A 348 -10.29 5.55 11.94
N LYS A 349 -10.84 6.76 11.82
CA LYS A 349 -10.05 7.98 11.68
C LYS A 349 -10.48 9.00 12.73
N ALA A 350 -9.51 9.75 13.24
CA ALA A 350 -9.79 10.94 14.03
C ALA A 350 -9.85 12.16 13.09
N ASP A 351 -10.92 12.94 13.17
CA ASP A 351 -11.02 14.22 12.44
C ASP A 351 -10.14 15.31 13.10
N ASN A 352 -10.12 16.55 12.60
CA ASN A 352 -9.29 17.62 13.17
C ASN A 352 -9.75 18.08 14.58
N ASN A 353 -10.94 17.68 15.01
CA ASN A 353 -11.51 18.00 16.32
C ASN A 353 -11.33 16.86 17.33
N GLY A 354 -10.80 15.70 16.90
CA GLY A 354 -10.66 14.51 17.73
C GLY A 354 -11.91 13.63 17.77
N SER A 355 -12.90 13.86 16.91
CA SER A 355 -14.07 12.98 16.80
C SER A 355 -13.70 11.71 16.04
N LEU A 356 -14.23 10.56 16.46
CA LEU A 356 -14.02 9.31 15.75
C LEU A 356 -15.01 9.18 14.60
N VAL A 357 -14.47 8.95 13.40
CA VAL A 357 -15.27 8.75 12.19
C VAL A 357 -14.94 7.41 11.52
N THR A 358 -15.96 6.84 10.89
CA THR A 358 -15.85 5.66 10.02
C THR A 358 -15.14 6.02 8.71
N PRO A 359 -14.80 5.04 7.85
CA PRO A 359 -14.16 5.32 6.56
C PRO A 359 -14.96 6.26 5.65
N SER A 360 -16.29 6.24 5.77
CA SER A 360 -17.22 7.10 5.04
C SER A 360 -17.26 8.54 5.56
N GLY A 361 -16.74 8.78 6.76
CA GLY A 361 -16.77 10.06 7.47
C GLY A 361 -17.95 10.24 8.44
N LYS A 362 -18.80 9.22 8.66
CA LYS A 362 -19.86 9.29 9.69
C LYS A 362 -19.28 9.10 11.09
N SER A 363 -20.01 9.53 12.12
CA SER A 363 -19.63 9.26 13.51
C SER A 363 -19.51 7.77 13.78
N ALA A 364 -18.35 7.34 14.26
CA ALA A 364 -18.11 5.95 14.63
C ALA A 364 -19.02 5.51 15.79
N LEU A 365 -19.27 6.41 16.76
CA LEU A 365 -20.13 6.11 17.90
C LEU A 365 -21.55 5.76 17.46
N THR A 366 -22.14 6.56 16.58
CA THR A 366 -23.48 6.31 16.04
C THR A 366 -23.52 5.06 15.17
N HIS A 367 -22.53 4.89 14.27
CA HIS A 367 -22.49 3.75 13.36
C HIS A 367 -22.40 2.41 14.13
N PHE A 368 -21.53 2.31 15.13
CA PHE A 368 -21.35 1.08 15.90
C PHE A 368 -22.40 0.87 17.01
N ASP A 369 -23.37 1.78 17.16
CA ASP A 369 -24.54 1.56 18.03
C ASP A 369 -25.60 0.65 17.39
N GLU A 370 -25.59 0.56 16.07
CA GLU A 370 -26.46 -0.34 15.33
C GLU A 370 -25.96 -1.78 15.46
N LYS A 371 -26.89 -2.71 15.79
CA LYS A 371 -26.55 -4.13 16.06
C LYS A 371 -25.77 -4.78 14.92
N GLU A 372 -26.17 -4.52 13.69
CA GLU A 372 -25.54 -5.06 12.48
C GLU A 372 -24.07 -4.65 12.36
N ASN A 373 -23.67 -3.52 12.95
CA ASN A 373 -22.32 -2.99 12.84
C ASN A 373 -21.42 -3.39 14.01
N TYR A 374 -21.95 -3.82 15.17
CA TYR A 374 -21.14 -4.32 16.28
C TYR A 374 -21.17 -5.85 16.47
N GLU A 375 -22.05 -6.58 15.78
CA GLU A 375 -22.17 -8.04 15.98
C GLU A 375 -20.86 -8.80 15.70
N PHE A 376 -20.00 -8.27 14.82
CA PHE A 376 -18.66 -8.81 14.59
C PHE A 376 -17.76 -8.80 15.84
N VAL A 377 -17.98 -7.85 16.76
CA VAL A 377 -17.29 -7.81 18.06
C VAL A 377 -17.68 -9.04 18.87
N ASN A 378 -18.98 -9.30 18.97
CA ASN A 378 -19.51 -10.48 19.66
C ASN A 378 -19.02 -11.79 19.02
N GLU A 379 -18.89 -11.83 17.69
CA GLU A 379 -18.32 -12.98 16.97
C GLU A 379 -16.84 -13.18 17.35
N THR A 380 -16.02 -12.13 17.27
CA THR A 380 -14.60 -12.17 17.64
C THR A 380 -14.41 -12.68 19.07
N HIS A 381 -15.19 -12.15 20.01
CA HIS A 381 -15.17 -12.54 21.42
C HIS A 381 -15.66 -13.96 21.66
N ARG A 382 -16.64 -14.44 20.88
CA ARG A 382 -17.10 -15.83 20.94
C ARG A 382 -15.97 -16.80 20.64
N HIS A 383 -15.10 -16.44 19.70
CA HIS A 383 -13.88 -17.18 19.37
C HIS A 383 -12.69 -16.91 20.30
N ASN A 384 -12.91 -16.25 21.46
CA ASN A 384 -11.88 -15.95 22.46
C ASN A 384 -10.73 -15.09 21.91
N VAL A 385 -11.00 -14.28 20.89
CA VAL A 385 -10.05 -13.31 20.31
C VAL A 385 -10.36 -11.93 20.88
N LYS A 386 -9.33 -11.18 21.28
CA LYS A 386 -9.50 -9.77 21.69
C LYS A 386 -9.65 -8.87 20.47
N LEU A 387 -10.43 -7.80 20.57
CA LEU A 387 -10.63 -6.84 19.47
C LEU A 387 -10.02 -5.47 19.80
N ASP A 388 -9.16 -4.98 18.91
CA ASP A 388 -8.57 -3.64 18.97
C ASP A 388 -9.09 -2.74 17.87
N TRP A 389 -9.32 -1.47 18.20
CA TRP A 389 -9.70 -0.44 17.23
C TRP A 389 -8.47 0.37 16.82
N VAL A 390 -8.10 0.34 15.54
CA VAL A 390 -6.99 1.18 15.04
C VAL A 390 -7.54 2.54 14.62
N VAL A 391 -7.07 3.59 15.30
CA VAL A 391 -7.44 4.99 15.06
C VAL A 391 -6.32 5.69 14.30
N VAL A 392 -6.61 6.14 13.09
CA VAL A 392 -5.65 6.77 12.18
C VAL A 392 -5.78 8.29 12.21
N LYS A 393 -4.65 9.00 12.24
CA LYS A 393 -4.55 10.44 11.95
C LYS A 393 -3.26 10.69 11.19
N ASN A 394 -3.31 11.42 10.07
CA ASN A 394 -2.16 11.59 9.19
C ASN A 394 -1.82 13.05 8.83
N ASP A 395 -2.72 13.99 9.08
CA ASP A 395 -2.48 15.43 8.93
C ASP A 395 -2.62 16.11 10.30
N TRP A 396 -1.67 16.96 10.67
CA TRP A 396 -1.67 17.69 11.94
C TRP A 396 -1.71 19.20 11.74
N LYS A 397 -1.91 19.67 10.50
CA LYS A 397 -2.04 21.09 10.21
C LYS A 397 -3.28 21.66 10.89
N ASN A 398 -3.10 22.80 11.57
CA ASN A 398 -4.17 23.54 12.25
C ASN A 398 -4.91 22.73 13.33
N VAL A 399 -4.31 21.68 13.90
CA VAL A 399 -4.89 20.91 14.99
C VAL A 399 -4.44 21.49 16.34
N GLY A 400 -5.40 21.93 17.15
CA GLY A 400 -5.15 22.27 18.56
C GLY A 400 -5.01 20.98 19.38
N LEU A 401 -3.77 20.59 19.72
CA LEU A 401 -3.48 19.28 20.31
C LEU A 401 -4.26 19.02 21.61
N ASP A 402 -4.35 19.99 22.52
CA ASP A 402 -5.04 19.81 23.80
C ASP A 402 -6.54 19.55 23.63
N SER A 403 -7.23 20.34 22.80
CA SER A 403 -8.66 20.16 22.54
C SER A 403 -8.95 18.89 21.74
N PHE A 404 -8.08 18.58 20.77
CA PHE A 404 -8.14 17.33 20.00
C PHE A 404 -8.04 16.11 20.92
N PHE A 405 -7.01 16.04 21.79
CA PHE A 405 -6.80 14.90 22.66
C PHE A 405 -7.87 14.77 23.75
N ALA A 406 -8.36 15.88 24.30
CA ALA A 406 -9.47 15.86 25.26
C ALA A 406 -10.75 15.25 24.64
N LYS A 407 -11.10 15.67 23.42
CA LYS A 407 -12.25 15.14 22.69
C LYS A 407 -12.05 13.67 22.29
N LEU A 408 -10.89 13.33 21.75
CA LEU A 408 -10.55 11.97 21.35
C LEU A 408 -10.58 10.99 22.53
N THR A 409 -10.13 11.42 23.72
CA THR A 409 -10.22 10.64 24.96
C THR A 409 -11.67 10.39 25.38
N GLY A 410 -12.58 11.33 25.09
CA GLY A 410 -14.02 11.12 25.27
C GLY A 410 -14.58 10.06 24.32
N GLU A 411 -14.27 10.20 23.04
CA GLU A 411 -14.78 9.35 21.97
C GLU A 411 -14.28 7.90 22.08
N ILE A 412 -12.98 7.69 22.36
CA ILE A 412 -12.42 6.35 22.55
C ILE A 412 -13.03 5.68 23.79
N ASP A 413 -13.19 6.41 24.88
CA ASP A 413 -13.80 5.88 26.11
C ASP A 413 -15.25 5.46 25.88
N GLU A 414 -16.04 6.27 25.18
CA GLU A 414 -17.42 5.94 24.84
C GLU A 414 -17.51 4.77 23.86
N LEU A 415 -16.61 4.71 22.87
CA LEU A 415 -16.56 3.61 21.91
C LEU A 415 -16.25 2.29 22.63
N LEU A 416 -15.10 2.20 23.31
CA LEU A 416 -14.60 0.93 23.87
C LEU A 416 -15.48 0.43 25.01
N ASN A 417 -15.83 1.29 25.97
CA ASN A 417 -16.50 0.85 27.20
C ASN A 417 -18.01 0.65 27.05
N LYS A 418 -18.55 0.72 25.83
CA LYS A 418 -19.95 0.39 25.55
C LYS A 418 -20.15 -1.12 25.55
N LYS A 419 -21.13 -1.60 26.32
CA LYS A 419 -21.41 -3.04 26.43
C LYS A 419 -22.22 -3.55 25.24
N VAL A 420 -21.72 -4.57 24.54
CA VAL A 420 -22.31 -5.12 23.30
C VAL A 420 -22.98 -6.50 23.47
N ASN A 421 -22.72 -7.18 24.58
CA ASN A 421 -23.32 -8.49 24.88
C ASN A 421 -24.84 -8.45 24.95
N SER A 422 -25.46 -9.51 24.42
CA SER A 422 -26.90 -9.77 24.54
C SER A 422 -27.31 -9.99 26.00
N SER A 423 -28.58 -9.73 26.33
CA SER A 423 -29.11 -9.96 27.67
C SER A 423 -28.92 -11.41 28.14
N PHE A 424 -29.02 -12.39 27.23
CA PHE A 424 -28.79 -13.80 27.56
C PHE A 424 -27.34 -14.06 27.99
N GLN A 425 -26.36 -13.56 27.23
CA GLN A 425 -24.93 -13.70 27.59
C GLN A 425 -24.64 -13.08 28.96
N ARG A 426 -25.19 -11.90 29.25
CA ARG A 426 -25.01 -11.24 30.55
C ARG A 426 -25.56 -12.09 31.70
N ILE A 427 -26.72 -12.72 31.51
CA ILE A 427 -27.32 -13.63 32.50
C ILE A 427 -26.42 -14.85 32.69
N VAL A 428 -26.00 -15.50 31.59
CA VAL A 428 -25.12 -16.67 31.65
C VAL A 428 -23.81 -16.34 32.38
N ASN A 429 -23.17 -15.21 32.06
CA ASN A 429 -21.93 -14.78 32.73
C ASN A 429 -22.12 -14.61 34.23
N THR A 430 -23.22 -13.95 34.61
CA THR A 430 -23.55 -13.68 36.00
C THR A 430 -23.74 -14.97 36.80
N ILE A 431 -24.46 -15.96 36.24
CA ILE A 431 -24.76 -17.21 36.96
C ILE A 431 -23.59 -18.20 36.94
N THR A 432 -22.73 -18.17 35.92
CA THR A 432 -21.57 -19.06 35.84
C THR A 432 -20.35 -18.56 36.63
N PHE A 433 -20.50 -17.48 37.41
CA PHE A 433 -19.45 -16.88 38.24
C PHE A 433 -18.16 -16.56 37.46
N ASN A 434 -18.29 -16.25 36.17
CA ASN A 434 -17.13 -16.08 35.30
C ASN A 434 -16.76 -14.60 35.18
N THR A 435 -15.49 -14.28 35.42
CA THR A 435 -14.95 -12.92 35.58
C THR A 435 -14.31 -12.32 34.31
N ASP A 436 -14.25 -13.06 33.20
CA ASP A 436 -13.27 -12.75 32.13
C ASP A 436 -13.81 -12.42 30.73
N GLU A 437 -15.11 -12.22 30.53
CA GLU A 437 -15.65 -12.16 29.16
C GLU A 437 -15.98 -10.76 28.68
N LEU A 438 -15.00 -10.16 28.01
CA LEU A 438 -15.11 -9.27 26.84
C LEU A 438 -16.54 -8.70 26.60
N GLU A 439 -17.06 -7.91 27.55
CA GLU A 439 -18.42 -7.36 27.44
C GLU A 439 -18.46 -6.08 26.60
N TYR A 440 -17.28 -5.52 26.36
CA TYR A 440 -17.02 -4.20 25.85
C TYR A 440 -16.92 -4.24 24.32
N ARG A 441 -17.18 -3.11 23.66
CA ARG A 441 -17.08 -3.01 22.19
C ARG A 441 -15.63 -3.13 21.70
N GLY A 442 -14.64 -3.04 22.59
CA GLY A 442 -13.26 -3.35 22.27
C GLY A 442 -12.40 -3.56 23.51
N ASP A 443 -11.31 -4.28 23.31
CA ASP A 443 -10.32 -4.68 24.30
C ASP A 443 -9.03 -3.84 24.20
N GLY A 444 -8.96 -2.98 23.19
CA GLY A 444 -7.88 -2.02 23.07
C GLY A 444 -8.11 -0.98 21.98
N VAL A 445 -7.29 0.05 22.03
CA VAL A 445 -7.15 1.04 20.96
C VAL A 445 -5.70 1.07 20.52
N THR A 446 -5.50 1.14 19.21
CA THR A 446 -4.18 1.33 18.61
C THR A 446 -4.13 2.69 17.93
N LEU A 447 -3.24 3.55 18.39
CA LEU A 447 -3.08 4.91 17.86
C LEU A 447 -2.05 4.88 16.72
N PHE A 448 -2.52 5.10 15.48
CA PHE A 448 -1.66 5.21 14.30
C PHE A 448 -1.61 6.67 13.82
N PHE A 449 -0.76 7.44 14.49
CA PHE A 449 -0.59 8.87 14.23
C PHE A 449 0.60 9.06 13.30
N LYS A 450 0.34 9.20 12.00
CA LYS A 450 1.37 9.50 10.98
C LYS A 450 1.69 11.00 10.97
N ASN A 451 2.95 11.36 10.70
CA ASN A 451 3.43 12.74 10.60
C ASN A 451 3.17 13.62 11.83
N PHE A 452 3.10 13.05 13.03
CA PHE A 452 2.92 13.78 14.27
C PHE A 452 4.11 14.74 14.51
N PRO A 453 3.87 15.97 15.01
CA PRO A 453 4.96 16.91 15.28
C PRO A 453 6.00 16.33 16.25
N LYS A 454 7.28 16.44 15.87
CA LYS A 454 8.42 15.85 16.63
C LYS A 454 9.04 16.80 17.66
N ASP A 455 8.44 17.98 17.86
CA ASP A 455 8.93 18.94 18.84
C ASP A 455 8.63 18.47 20.28
N SER A 456 9.43 18.95 21.23
CA SER A 456 9.34 18.54 22.64
C SER A 456 7.97 18.85 23.25
N ASN A 457 7.35 19.98 22.91
CA ASN A 457 6.06 20.36 23.47
C ASN A 457 4.95 19.42 23.01
N SER A 458 4.87 19.14 21.70
CA SER A 458 3.91 18.18 21.15
C SER A 458 4.09 16.78 21.72
N THR A 459 5.32 16.37 21.98
CA THR A 459 5.66 15.08 22.59
C THR A 459 5.17 14.99 24.04
N VAL A 460 5.40 16.03 24.84
CA VAL A 460 4.91 16.10 26.23
C VAL A 460 3.37 16.07 26.25
N THR A 461 2.71 16.82 25.37
CA THR A 461 1.26 16.83 25.24
C THR A 461 0.72 15.43 24.87
N PHE A 462 1.36 14.75 23.92
CA PHE A 462 0.99 13.38 23.55
C PHE A 462 1.17 12.40 24.71
N ASN A 463 2.31 12.42 25.39
CA ASN A 463 2.58 11.50 26.50
C ASN A 463 1.58 11.68 27.64
N LYS A 464 1.20 12.93 27.95
CA LYS A 464 0.14 13.25 28.90
C LYS A 464 -1.20 12.64 28.46
N PHE A 465 -1.60 12.88 27.21
CA PHE A 465 -2.81 12.29 26.63
C PHE A 465 -2.81 10.76 26.73
N PHE A 466 -1.71 10.10 26.35
CA PHE A 466 -1.60 8.64 26.37
C PHE A 466 -1.81 8.08 27.79
N GLY A 467 -1.15 8.68 28.79
CA GLY A 467 -1.33 8.30 30.19
C GLY A 467 -2.74 8.57 30.72
N GLU A 468 -3.34 9.71 30.37
CA GLU A 468 -4.72 10.04 30.75
C GLU A 468 -5.73 9.08 30.12
N LEU A 469 -5.59 8.77 28.84
CA LEU A 469 -6.42 7.81 28.11
C LEU A 469 -6.35 6.43 28.76
N LYS A 470 -5.13 5.91 28.98
CA LYS A 470 -4.91 4.62 29.65
C LYS A 470 -5.60 4.58 31.01
N ASN A 471 -5.34 5.56 31.87
CA ASN A 471 -5.93 5.62 33.21
C ASN A 471 -7.46 5.72 33.17
N LYS A 472 -8.02 6.43 32.20
CA LYS A 472 -9.46 6.58 32.04
C LYS A 472 -10.11 5.27 31.61
N LEU A 473 -9.52 4.56 30.65
CA LEU A 473 -10.04 3.28 30.17
C LEU A 473 -9.89 2.17 31.23
N ALA A 474 -8.73 2.09 31.89
CA ALA A 474 -8.44 1.08 32.91
C ALA A 474 -9.39 1.13 34.12
N LYS A 475 -9.94 2.31 34.45
CA LYS A 475 -10.95 2.46 35.52
C LYS A 475 -12.26 1.71 35.24
N LYS A 476 -12.57 1.41 33.99
CA LYS A 476 -13.81 0.72 33.57
C LYS A 476 -13.52 -0.70 33.10
N ASN A 477 -12.42 -0.89 32.40
CA ASN A 477 -11.95 -2.19 31.93
C ASN A 477 -10.46 -2.30 32.25
N GLU A 478 -10.11 -3.01 33.33
CA GLU A 478 -8.73 -3.18 33.76
C GLU A 478 -7.88 -3.94 32.73
N SER A 479 -8.47 -4.63 31.77
CA SER A 479 -7.77 -5.41 30.75
C SER A 479 -7.57 -4.69 29.40
N VAL A 480 -7.96 -3.42 29.31
CA VAL A 480 -7.92 -2.63 28.07
C VAL A 480 -6.49 -2.18 27.72
N HIS A 481 -6.11 -2.34 26.45
CA HIS A 481 -4.78 -1.93 25.98
C HIS A 481 -4.84 -0.57 25.26
N VAL A 482 -3.81 0.25 25.45
CA VAL A 482 -3.57 1.46 24.66
C VAL A 482 -2.25 1.28 23.94
N ASN A 483 -2.32 1.02 22.64
CA ASN A 483 -1.18 0.64 21.82
C ASN A 483 -0.75 1.79 20.90
N LEU A 484 0.51 1.75 20.45
CA LEU A 484 1.00 2.62 19.39
C LEU A 484 1.26 1.83 18.13
N MET A 485 1.03 2.46 16.99
CA MET A 485 1.39 1.93 15.67
C MET A 485 2.14 2.99 14.88
N MET A 486 3.22 2.59 14.24
CA MET A 486 4.02 3.46 13.38
C MET A 486 4.71 2.67 12.26
N GLU A 487 5.15 3.38 11.23
CA GLU A 487 5.94 2.77 10.15
C GLU A 487 7.38 2.59 10.63
N GLN A 488 8.05 1.54 10.17
CA GLN A 488 9.44 1.31 10.52
C GLN A 488 10.32 2.51 10.17
N SER A 489 10.04 3.18 9.04
CA SER A 489 10.78 4.38 8.62
C SER A 489 10.63 5.57 9.56
N ASP A 490 9.60 5.60 10.41
CA ASP A 490 9.46 6.62 11.44
C ASP A 490 10.31 6.32 12.69
N LEU A 491 10.69 5.04 12.91
CA LEU A 491 11.41 4.53 14.09
C LEU A 491 12.93 4.36 13.91
N ALA A 492 13.38 4.00 12.70
CA ALA A 492 14.77 3.59 12.43
C ALA A 492 15.51 4.63 11.58
N ILE A 493 16.70 5.11 12.02
CA ILE A 493 17.33 6.32 11.44
C ILE A 493 17.52 6.06 9.96
N ASP A 494 17.10 7.04 9.18
CA ASP A 494 17.32 7.24 7.75
C ASP A 494 18.00 6.07 7.00
N LYS A 495 17.35 5.64 5.91
CA LYS A 495 17.69 4.55 4.96
C LYS A 495 19.13 4.59 4.42
N HIS A 496 19.94 5.54 4.86
CA HIS A 496 21.27 5.86 4.41
C HIS A 496 22.40 5.69 5.45
N LEU A 497 22.17 5.31 6.70
CA LEU A 497 23.24 5.16 7.71
C LEU A 497 23.20 3.80 8.45
N LEU A 498 23.53 2.72 7.74
CA LEU A 498 23.76 1.38 8.32
C LEU A 498 25.27 1.11 8.50
N PHE A 499 26.01 2.05 9.10
CA PHE A 499 27.37 1.75 9.53
C PHE A 499 27.32 1.07 10.89
N ALA A 500 27.62 -0.24 10.91
CA ALA A 500 27.77 -1.04 12.12
C ALA A 500 28.89 -0.55 13.07
N ASP A 501 29.72 0.41 12.64
CA ASP A 501 30.93 0.83 13.34
C ASP A 501 30.88 2.26 13.92
N THR A 502 29.74 2.99 13.86
CA THR A 502 29.65 4.34 14.44
C THR A 502 28.90 4.37 15.78
N VAL A 503 29.66 4.79 16.79
CA VAL A 503 29.31 5.13 18.18
C VAL A 503 27.99 5.90 18.28
N LYS A 504 26.97 5.28 18.91
CA LYS A 504 25.65 5.83 19.31
C LYS A 504 24.87 6.58 18.21
N GLN A 505 23.86 5.91 17.65
CA GLN A 505 22.80 6.55 16.86
C GLN A 505 22.05 7.61 17.67
N GLU A 506 21.80 8.78 17.07
CA GLU A 506 20.89 9.79 17.64
C GLU A 506 19.44 9.25 17.62
N SER A 507 18.87 8.94 18.78
CA SER A 507 17.47 8.49 18.88
C SER A 507 16.51 9.47 18.18
N TYR A 508 15.49 8.94 17.51
CA TYR A 508 14.41 9.78 16.97
C TYR A 508 13.81 10.66 18.05
N SER A 509 13.40 11.85 17.61
CA SER A 509 12.69 12.80 18.44
C SER A 509 11.19 12.55 18.43
N GLY A 510 10.59 12.86 19.57
CA GLY A 510 9.16 12.82 19.80
C GLY A 510 8.58 11.42 20.01
N ILE A 511 7.37 11.20 19.51
CA ILE A 511 6.60 9.98 19.80
C ILE A 511 7.14 8.73 19.10
N TYR A 512 7.98 8.91 18.07
CA TYR A 512 8.54 7.85 17.22
C TYR A 512 9.88 7.34 17.74
N SER A 513 9.99 7.08 19.04
CA SER A 513 11.24 6.70 19.67
C SER A 513 11.01 5.56 20.65
N TYR A 514 11.88 4.54 20.63
CA TYR A 514 11.76 3.44 21.57
C TYR A 514 11.89 3.93 23.01
N SER A 515 12.76 4.91 23.28
CA SER A 515 12.92 5.47 24.64
C SER A 515 11.67 6.20 25.10
N ASN A 516 10.99 6.92 24.20
CA ASN A 516 9.70 7.55 24.51
C ASN A 516 8.64 6.51 24.84
N PHE A 517 8.50 5.47 24.02
CA PHE A 517 7.51 4.41 24.26
C PHE A 517 7.83 3.62 25.55
N LEU A 518 9.10 3.35 25.82
CA LEU A 518 9.53 2.74 27.07
C LEU A 518 9.15 3.60 28.28
N GLY A 519 9.28 4.93 28.18
CA GLY A 519 8.81 5.86 29.22
C GLY A 519 7.29 5.75 29.45
N LEU A 520 6.51 5.52 28.39
CA LEU A 520 5.08 5.25 28.51
C LEU A 520 4.81 3.92 29.23
N LEU A 521 5.60 2.87 28.95
CA LEU A 521 5.53 1.56 29.62
C LEU A 521 5.98 1.61 31.10
N GLN A 522 7.01 2.38 31.43
CA GLN A 522 7.56 2.43 32.79
C GLN A 522 6.72 3.27 33.75
N SER A 523 5.88 4.17 33.24
CA SER A 523 4.93 4.96 34.05
C SER A 523 3.82 4.12 34.70
N GLU A 524 3.84 2.80 34.47
CA GLU A 524 2.81 1.84 34.84
C GLU A 524 2.95 1.37 36.29
N LYS A 525 1.93 1.64 37.11
CA LYS A 525 1.73 0.98 38.42
C LYS A 525 0.94 -0.34 38.31
N ASN A 526 0.40 -0.66 37.13
CA ASN A 526 -0.48 -1.80 36.88
C ASN A 526 0.06 -2.68 35.74
N GLU A 527 -0.16 -3.99 35.82
CA GLU A 527 0.34 -5.06 34.94
C GLU A 527 -0.21 -5.07 33.48
N THR A 528 -0.86 -4.00 33.02
CA THR A 528 -1.51 -3.97 31.69
C THR A 528 -0.51 -3.74 30.57
N LYS A 529 -0.23 -4.80 29.81
CA LYS A 529 0.68 -4.77 28.65
C LYS A 529 0.17 -3.85 27.54
N ASN A 530 1.00 -2.90 27.12
CA ASN A 530 0.80 -2.11 25.91
C ASN A 530 1.80 -2.56 24.82
N TYR A 531 1.39 -2.41 23.57
CA TYR A 531 2.16 -2.85 22.40
C TYR A 531 2.60 -1.70 21.50
N LEU A 532 3.79 -1.84 20.92
CA LEU A 532 4.29 -1.02 19.83
C LEU A 532 4.24 -1.85 18.54
N TYR A 533 3.25 -1.58 17.71
CA TYR A 533 3.10 -2.16 16.39
C TYR A 533 3.99 -1.42 15.39
N VAL A 534 4.87 -2.14 14.72
CA VAL A 534 5.79 -1.55 13.72
C VAL A 534 5.49 -2.14 12.37
N VAL A 535 4.87 -1.36 11.49
CA VAL A 535 4.64 -1.77 10.10
C VAL A 535 5.97 -1.82 9.39
N LEU A 536 6.38 -3.03 9.00
CA LEU A 536 7.63 -3.24 8.30
C LEU A 536 7.52 -2.72 6.87
N ASP A 537 8.57 -2.02 6.43
CA ASP A 537 8.73 -1.72 5.02
C ASP A 537 8.94 -3.04 4.25
N GLU A 538 8.60 -3.07 2.97
CA GLU A 538 8.98 -4.18 2.10
C GLU A 538 10.44 -3.99 1.61
N PRO A 539 11.28 -5.04 1.53
CA PRO A 539 10.98 -6.45 1.79
C PRO A 539 11.02 -6.78 3.29
N ALA A 540 9.95 -7.37 3.83
CA ALA A 540 9.84 -7.68 5.26
C ALA A 540 10.97 -8.60 5.78
N SER A 541 11.45 -9.52 4.94
CA SER A 541 12.51 -10.49 5.26
C SER A 541 13.82 -9.85 5.74
N ARG A 542 14.15 -8.66 5.24
CA ARG A 542 15.32 -7.89 5.66
C ARG A 542 14.98 -6.93 6.78
N ASN A 543 13.86 -6.24 6.63
CA ASN A 543 13.45 -5.17 7.51
C ASN A 543 13.19 -5.65 8.94
N LYS A 544 12.86 -6.93 9.15
CA LYS A 544 12.87 -7.56 10.47
C LYS A 544 14.24 -7.48 11.17
N MET A 545 15.34 -7.76 10.47
CA MET A 545 16.68 -7.72 11.09
C MET A 545 17.09 -6.28 11.41
N ILE A 546 16.73 -5.33 10.54
CA ILE A 546 16.99 -3.90 10.75
C ILE A 546 16.26 -3.42 12.00
N LEU A 547 14.99 -3.78 12.16
CA LEU A 547 14.20 -3.43 13.34
C LEU A 547 14.86 -3.92 14.63
N LEU A 548 15.31 -5.18 14.67
CA LEU A 548 16.00 -5.71 15.84
C LEU A 548 17.34 -5.01 16.10
N ASN A 549 18.13 -4.78 15.05
CA ASN A 549 19.44 -4.14 15.20
C ASN A 549 19.31 -2.70 15.70
N ASP A 550 18.36 -1.95 15.15
CA ASP A 550 18.05 -0.58 15.56
C ASP A 550 17.60 -0.52 17.02
N LEU A 551 16.75 -1.45 17.47
CA LEU A 551 16.42 -1.61 18.88
C LEU A 551 17.67 -1.86 19.75
N ASN A 552 18.55 -2.76 19.32
CA ASN A 552 19.78 -3.10 20.08
C ASN A 552 20.76 -1.92 20.18
N LEU A 553 20.77 -1.01 19.20
CA LEU A 553 21.65 0.16 19.19
C LEU A 553 21.10 1.32 20.03
N GLN A 554 19.78 1.36 20.25
CA GLN A 554 19.11 2.45 20.95
C GLN A 554 18.77 2.15 22.41
N ILE A 555 18.56 0.88 22.77
CA ILE A 555 18.17 0.48 24.13
C ILE A 555 19.06 -0.64 24.64
N ASP A 556 19.58 -0.44 25.85
CA ASP A 556 20.45 -1.40 26.54
C ASP A 556 19.70 -2.28 27.56
N SER A 557 20.28 -3.45 27.86
CA SER A 557 19.99 -4.24 29.07
C SER A 557 18.52 -4.68 29.29
N LEU A 558 17.93 -4.41 30.46
CA LEU A 558 16.59 -4.81 30.87
C LEU A 558 15.50 -4.08 30.06
N ASP A 559 15.74 -2.81 29.76
CA ASP A 559 14.83 -1.99 28.97
C ASP A 559 14.64 -2.55 27.57
N ARG A 560 15.72 -3.09 27.00
CA ARG A 560 15.69 -3.78 25.71
C ARG A 560 14.77 -5.00 25.77
N ARG A 561 14.87 -5.79 26.84
CA ARG A 561 14.01 -6.96 27.06
C ARG A 561 12.54 -6.53 27.17
N ASN A 562 12.25 -5.51 27.98
CA ASN A 562 10.90 -4.99 28.15
C ASN A 562 10.32 -4.48 26.82
N MET A 563 11.12 -3.72 26.06
CA MET A 563 10.74 -3.26 24.73
C MET A 563 10.47 -4.42 23.78
N LEU A 564 11.32 -5.45 23.75
CA LEU A 564 11.15 -6.61 22.86
C LEU A 564 9.87 -7.41 23.17
N HIS A 565 9.43 -7.47 24.44
CA HIS A 565 8.16 -8.09 24.84
C HIS A 565 6.93 -7.26 24.47
N SER A 566 7.08 -5.96 24.24
CA SER A 566 6.01 -5.05 23.80
C SER A 566 6.05 -4.75 22.30
N LEU A 567 7.16 -5.04 21.63
CA LEU A 567 7.33 -4.82 20.20
C LEU A 567 6.60 -5.90 19.40
N VAL A 568 5.84 -5.47 18.39
CA VAL A 568 5.10 -6.32 17.48
C VAL A 568 5.45 -5.92 16.04
N PRO A 569 6.37 -6.63 15.35
CA PRO A 569 6.57 -6.43 13.92
C PRO A 569 5.30 -6.79 13.15
N VAL A 570 4.86 -5.91 12.25
CA VAL A 570 3.66 -6.09 11.44
C VAL A 570 4.04 -6.23 9.97
N VAL A 571 3.72 -7.37 9.37
CA VAL A 571 3.94 -7.65 7.94
C VAL A 571 2.66 -7.40 7.16
N TRP A 572 2.75 -6.58 6.10
CA TRP A 572 1.64 -6.36 5.17
C TRP A 572 1.69 -7.34 4.00
N PHE A 573 1.26 -8.57 4.23
CA PHE A 573 1.40 -9.71 3.32
C PHE A 573 0.51 -9.59 2.06
N ASP A 574 1.12 -9.78 0.90
CA ASP A 574 0.50 -9.60 -0.42
C ASP A 574 -0.08 -10.87 -1.03
N ASN A 575 -0.02 -12.01 -0.32
CA ASN A 575 -0.48 -13.32 -0.77
C ASN A 575 0.34 -13.95 -1.92
N MET A 576 1.54 -13.44 -2.25
CA MET A 576 2.35 -13.95 -3.37
C MET A 576 3.49 -14.87 -2.93
N GLU A 577 4.35 -14.40 -2.00
CA GLU A 577 5.60 -15.08 -1.63
C GLU A 577 5.46 -15.93 -0.35
N TRP A 578 4.50 -16.85 -0.32
CA TRP A 578 4.22 -17.72 0.84
C TRP A 578 5.46 -18.47 1.34
N GLY A 579 6.33 -18.94 0.44
CA GLY A 579 7.56 -19.65 0.82
C GLY A 579 8.56 -18.75 1.57
N GLN A 580 8.57 -17.45 1.28
CA GLN A 580 9.38 -16.48 2.02
C GLN A 580 8.71 -16.16 3.36
N PHE A 581 7.39 -15.92 3.36
CA PHE A 581 6.60 -15.70 4.56
C PHE A 581 6.77 -16.82 5.59
N SER A 582 6.68 -18.08 5.18
CA SER A 582 6.90 -19.25 6.05
C SER A 582 8.27 -19.24 6.74
N LYS A 583 9.34 -18.87 6.01
CA LYS A 583 10.69 -18.77 6.58
C LYS A 583 10.81 -17.59 7.53
N ASP A 584 10.14 -16.49 7.18
CA ASP A 584 10.16 -15.29 8.00
C ASP A 584 9.35 -15.48 9.28
N ALA A 585 8.22 -16.20 9.24
CA ALA A 585 7.39 -16.56 10.38
C ALA A 585 8.19 -17.29 11.47
N LEU A 586 9.00 -18.29 11.10
CA LEU A 586 9.89 -18.98 12.04
C LEU A 586 10.86 -18.00 12.72
N TYR A 587 11.49 -17.13 11.94
CA TYR A 587 12.38 -16.11 12.50
C TYR A 587 11.64 -15.18 13.47
N TYR A 588 10.42 -14.76 13.13
CA TYR A 588 9.63 -13.91 14.00
C TYR A 588 9.30 -14.61 15.31
N ASN A 589 8.87 -15.88 15.27
CA ASN A 589 8.59 -16.67 16.47
C ASN A 589 9.82 -16.84 17.39
N ASP A 590 10.99 -17.09 16.79
CA ASP A 590 12.23 -17.31 17.55
C ASP A 590 12.82 -16.01 18.13
N THR A 591 12.59 -14.88 17.46
CA THR A 591 13.27 -13.60 17.75
C THR A 591 12.39 -12.60 18.48
N TYR A 592 11.11 -12.56 18.11
CA TYR A 592 10.12 -11.65 18.65
C TYR A 592 9.07 -12.46 19.43
N TYR A 593 8.64 -11.92 20.57
CA TYR A 593 7.60 -12.56 21.36
C TYR A 593 6.21 -12.41 20.75
N ASN A 594 6.02 -11.48 19.83
CA ASN A 594 4.73 -11.15 19.25
C ASN A 594 4.87 -10.94 17.75
N PHE A 595 3.78 -11.10 17.02
CA PHE A 595 3.77 -10.92 15.57
C PHE A 595 2.43 -10.34 15.10
N GLY A 596 2.49 -9.45 14.12
CA GLY A 596 1.33 -8.89 13.45
C GLY A 596 1.34 -9.21 11.95
N VAL A 597 0.17 -9.48 11.39
CA VAL A 597 0.01 -9.67 9.95
C VAL A 597 -1.25 -8.97 9.45
N GLY A 598 -1.13 -8.26 8.33
CA GLY A 598 -2.24 -7.62 7.62
C GLY A 598 -2.06 -7.77 6.12
N PRO A 599 -3.09 -7.59 5.29
CA PRO A 599 -4.49 -7.63 5.69
C PRO A 599 -4.86 -9.08 6.09
N TYR A 600 -5.45 -9.24 7.28
CA TYR A 600 -5.79 -10.55 7.82
C TYR A 600 -7.22 -10.94 7.46
N ALA A 601 -7.36 -11.59 6.31
CA ALA A 601 -8.52 -12.39 5.96
C ALA A 601 -8.11 -13.39 4.88
N THR A 602 -8.80 -14.52 4.84
CA THR A 602 -8.52 -15.61 3.91
C THR A 602 -9.67 -15.70 2.90
N ASP A 603 -9.36 -15.99 1.63
CA ASP A 603 -10.41 -16.24 0.64
C ASP A 603 -11.19 -17.51 1.01
N VAL A 604 -12.51 -17.52 0.81
CA VAL A 604 -13.36 -18.69 1.13
C VAL A 604 -12.96 -19.98 0.38
N SER A 605 -12.34 -19.80 -0.80
CA SER A 605 -11.80 -20.87 -1.63
C SER A 605 -10.38 -21.31 -1.26
N ALA A 606 -9.73 -20.65 -0.30
CA ALA A 606 -8.38 -20.99 0.10
C ALA A 606 -8.31 -22.39 0.71
N LYS A 607 -7.15 -23.02 0.59
CA LYS A 607 -6.88 -24.31 1.26
C LYS A 607 -6.63 -24.07 2.75
N ASP A 608 -7.11 -24.99 3.58
CA ASP A 608 -6.90 -24.95 5.04
C ASP A 608 -5.48 -25.44 5.42
N SER A 609 -4.47 -24.81 4.82
CA SER A 609 -3.05 -25.15 4.98
C SER A 609 -2.17 -23.94 4.71
N CYS A 610 -0.97 -23.90 5.28
CA CYS A 610 0.01 -22.85 5.02
C CYS A 610 0.78 -23.09 3.71
N VAL A 611 0.12 -22.84 2.57
CA VAL A 611 0.70 -22.99 1.23
C VAL A 611 0.24 -21.86 0.32
N VAL A 612 0.77 -21.78 -0.91
CA VAL A 612 0.33 -20.81 -1.91
C VAL A 612 -1.19 -20.89 -2.14
N GLY A 613 -1.88 -19.76 -1.96
CA GLY A 613 -3.36 -19.69 -1.99
C GLY A 613 -4.02 -20.36 -0.78
N GLY A 614 -3.30 -20.44 0.33
CA GLY A 614 -3.72 -21.06 1.58
C GLY A 614 -4.28 -20.06 2.59
N ASN A 615 -4.29 -20.47 3.85
CA ASN A 615 -4.92 -19.76 4.94
C ASN A 615 -3.86 -19.17 5.89
N LEU A 616 -3.92 -17.85 6.14
CA LEU A 616 -3.00 -17.17 7.04
C LEU A 616 -3.09 -17.68 8.48
N GLY A 617 -4.29 -17.99 8.98
CA GLY A 617 -4.45 -18.54 10.33
C GLY A 617 -3.82 -19.93 10.46
N ALA A 618 -3.87 -20.75 9.41
CA ALA A 618 -3.15 -22.03 9.37
C ALA A 618 -1.63 -21.83 9.43
N CYS A 619 -1.08 -20.79 8.80
CA CYS A 619 0.34 -20.45 8.94
C CYS A 619 0.70 -20.00 10.34
N MET A 620 -0.16 -19.20 10.99
CA MET A 620 0.10 -18.72 12.35
C MET A 620 0.13 -19.90 13.32
N LEU A 621 -0.86 -20.80 13.24
CA LEU A 621 -0.84 -22.05 14.00
C LEU A 621 0.44 -22.85 13.73
N GLN A 622 0.79 -23.08 12.46
CA GLN A 622 1.93 -23.91 12.14
C GLN A 622 3.27 -23.36 12.66
N TYR A 623 3.47 -22.05 12.70
CA TYR A 623 4.78 -21.44 12.98
C TYR A 623 4.90 -20.75 14.33
N PHE A 624 3.78 -20.42 14.99
CA PHE A 624 3.78 -19.74 16.28
C PHE A 624 3.17 -20.58 17.40
N GLU A 625 2.84 -21.84 17.15
CA GLU A 625 2.43 -22.75 18.20
C GLU A 625 3.60 -23.06 19.15
N ASN A 626 3.29 -23.09 20.44
CA ASN A 626 4.22 -23.34 21.52
C ASN A 626 4.35 -24.85 21.81
N GLU A 627 5.21 -25.22 22.75
CA GLU A 627 5.48 -26.63 23.07
C GLU A 627 4.26 -27.42 23.57
N ASN A 628 3.21 -26.74 24.03
CA ASN A 628 1.98 -27.39 24.49
C ASN A 628 0.97 -27.64 23.37
N GLY A 629 1.18 -27.05 22.20
CA GLY A 629 0.27 -27.22 21.08
C GLY A 629 0.45 -28.55 20.36
N ASP A 630 -0.62 -29.03 19.75
CA ASP A 630 -0.68 -30.36 19.14
C ASP A 630 -0.44 -30.38 17.62
N GLY A 631 -0.13 -29.24 17.00
CA GLY A 631 0.11 -29.15 15.56
C GLY A 631 -1.16 -29.26 14.71
N SER A 632 -2.33 -29.37 15.33
CA SER A 632 -3.57 -29.77 14.66
C SER A 632 -4.68 -28.72 14.80
N ARG A 633 -5.46 -28.54 13.73
CA ARG A 633 -6.64 -27.67 13.78
C ARG A 633 -7.72 -28.26 14.67
N GLN A 634 -8.53 -27.39 15.26
CA GLN A 634 -9.64 -27.84 16.10
C GLN A 634 -10.65 -28.67 15.29
N GLY A 635 -11.04 -29.82 15.83
CA GLY A 635 -12.05 -30.67 15.22
C GLY A 635 -13.46 -30.06 15.27
N ALA A 636 -14.38 -30.60 14.47
CA ALA A 636 -15.75 -30.11 14.36
C ALA A 636 -16.50 -30.02 15.71
N ILE A 637 -16.20 -30.92 16.66
CA ILE A 637 -16.79 -30.91 18.01
C ILE A 637 -16.33 -29.68 18.80
N ALA A 638 -15.04 -29.35 18.77
CA ALA A 638 -14.50 -28.18 19.47
C ALA A 638 -15.05 -26.87 18.85
N SER A 639 -15.13 -26.81 17.51
CA SER A 639 -15.76 -25.68 16.81
C SER A 639 -17.25 -25.54 17.20
N PHE A 640 -18.00 -26.64 17.30
CA PHE A 640 -19.39 -26.62 17.77
C PHE A 640 -19.51 -26.04 19.19
N PHE A 641 -18.65 -26.49 20.12
CA PHE A 641 -18.64 -25.94 21.49
C PHE A 641 -18.25 -24.48 21.53
N CYS A 642 -17.38 -24.01 20.63
CA CYS A 642 -17.04 -22.60 20.48
C CYS A 642 -18.26 -21.77 20.05
N LEU A 643 -18.89 -22.16 18.95
CA LEU A 643 -20.05 -21.47 18.38
C LEU A 643 -21.24 -21.43 19.35
N HIS A 644 -21.40 -22.46 20.16
CA HIS A 644 -22.48 -22.57 21.14
C HIS A 644 -22.02 -22.43 22.60
N ARG A 645 -20.85 -21.82 22.85
CA ARG A 645 -20.20 -21.74 24.17
C ARG A 645 -21.17 -21.31 25.28
N TRP A 646 -21.95 -20.28 25.02
CA TRP A 646 -22.92 -19.74 25.98
C TRP A 646 -24.06 -20.69 26.29
N GLY A 647 -24.63 -21.33 25.27
CA GLY A 647 -25.69 -22.31 25.43
C GLY A 647 -25.19 -23.54 26.19
N VAL A 648 -24.01 -24.04 25.84
CA VAL A 648 -23.39 -25.20 26.52
C VAL A 648 -23.13 -24.87 27.98
N ARG A 649 -22.56 -23.70 28.29
CA ARG A 649 -22.34 -23.28 29.68
C ARG A 649 -23.61 -23.18 30.50
N PHE A 650 -24.66 -22.59 29.92
CA PHE A 650 -25.96 -22.54 30.58
C PHE A 650 -26.48 -23.94 30.90
N VAL A 651 -26.40 -24.88 29.95
CA VAL A 651 -26.80 -26.27 30.15
C VAL A 651 -25.96 -26.95 31.22
N CYS A 652 -24.64 -26.77 31.21
CA CYS A 652 -23.73 -27.32 32.23
C CYS A 652 -24.06 -26.77 33.63
N PHE A 653 -24.31 -25.46 33.74
CA PHE A 653 -24.72 -24.83 34.99
C PHE A 653 -26.05 -25.38 35.49
N ALA A 654 -27.06 -25.45 34.62
CA ALA A 654 -28.36 -26.00 34.96
C ALA A 654 -28.25 -27.47 35.41
N ALA A 655 -27.45 -28.28 34.72
CA ALA A 655 -27.18 -29.67 35.08
C ALA A 655 -26.49 -29.79 36.45
N PHE A 656 -25.51 -28.92 36.74
CA PHE A 656 -24.85 -28.87 38.04
C PHE A 656 -25.82 -28.53 39.17
N VAL A 657 -26.67 -27.51 38.98
CA VAL A 657 -27.70 -27.14 39.97
C VAL A 657 -28.68 -28.27 40.23
N LEU A 658 -29.14 -28.96 39.17
CA LEU A 658 -30.01 -30.14 39.30
C LEU A 658 -29.32 -31.28 40.03
N LEU A 659 -28.04 -31.52 39.78
CA LEU A 659 -27.26 -32.55 40.46
C LEU A 659 -27.13 -32.24 41.95
N VAL A 660 -26.76 -31.02 42.32
CA VAL A 660 -26.67 -30.58 43.72
C VAL A 660 -28.01 -30.69 44.42
N ALA A 661 -29.10 -30.28 43.75
CA ALA A 661 -30.45 -30.42 44.29
C ALA A 661 -30.83 -31.89 44.53
N SER A 662 -30.51 -32.78 43.58
CA SER A 662 -30.80 -34.22 43.72
C SER A 662 -30.04 -34.86 44.89
N VAL A 663 -28.77 -34.50 45.08
CA VAL A 663 -27.95 -34.94 46.23
C VAL A 663 -28.54 -34.41 47.54
N ALA A 664 -28.94 -33.13 47.60
CA ALA A 664 -29.57 -32.56 48.79
C ALA A 664 -30.86 -33.29 49.18
N VAL A 665 -31.72 -33.62 48.20
CA VAL A 665 -32.94 -34.41 48.42
C VAL A 665 -32.59 -35.79 48.98
N VAL A 666 -31.60 -36.48 48.41
CA VAL A 666 -31.15 -37.79 48.89
C VAL A 666 -30.62 -37.71 50.33
N VAL A 667 -29.82 -36.69 50.65
CA VAL A 667 -29.29 -36.48 52.02
C VAL A 667 -30.41 -36.24 53.03
N VAL A 668 -31.43 -35.44 52.68
CA VAL A 668 -32.60 -35.21 53.52
C VAL A 668 -33.41 -36.49 53.73
N LEU A 669 -33.63 -37.27 52.67
CA LEU A 669 -34.33 -38.56 52.74
C LEU A 669 -33.58 -39.57 53.61
N VAL A 670 -32.25 -39.66 53.48
CA VAL A 670 -31.41 -40.56 54.28
C VAL A 670 -31.39 -40.13 55.76
N ARG A 671 -31.31 -38.83 56.05
CA ARG A 671 -31.41 -38.32 57.43
C ARG A 671 -32.77 -38.64 58.06
N LYS A 672 -33.87 -38.44 57.33
CA LYS A 672 -35.21 -38.81 57.79
C LYS A 672 -35.39 -40.30 58.05
N LYS A 673 -34.61 -41.18 57.41
CA LYS A 673 -34.67 -42.63 57.63
C LYS A 673 -33.82 -43.09 58.82
N LYS A 674 -32.89 -42.26 59.31
CA LYS A 674 -32.04 -42.53 60.48
C LYS A 674 -32.57 -41.95 61.79
N MET A 675 -33.49 -40.97 61.72
CA MET A 675 -34.33 -40.53 62.84
C MET A 675 -35.57 -41.41 62.90
#